data_AF-A0A914WRB9-F1
#
_entry.id   AF-A0A914WRB9-F1
#
_cell.length_a   1.000
_cell.length_b   1.000
_cell.length_c   1.000
_cell.angle_alpha   90.00
_cell.angle_beta   90.00
_cell.angle_gamma   90.00
#
_symmetry.space_group_name_H-M   'P 1'
#
loop_
_entity.id
_entity.type
_entity.pdbx_description
1 polymer ?
#
loop_
_entity_poly.entity_id
_entity_poly.type
_entity_poly.pdbx_seq_one_letter_code
_entity_poly.pdbx_strand_id
1 'polypeptide(L)'
;MLRGSSKRDAASISILYLLCFLLTYAAGDNKARIYEDAPAATPLTFDKELYEHLLLYRSCFGQLQHDESPEANLIEFDSERWELILTAQLSLPVGTTFRVVVRLLCADNLVKSFDIYVSVSRRNTFAPEFAQEIYDFYVPATTSLGMEVGRAQAKDRDSIVYNAQFSMDLFSESGADSLFDLHPNGSIVLKRENLAGFPVYDPIKLTAVACDFGSPKLCSDVVIMITPVTVTAPRNVQVNMATDEYQIFEWSPPTFGQANSYRVVIGIADKDDNFIVTKMNATEMGSVKRLMTQQRLGLLTNYTLRIYSTDAKGETPSEKLHFQVVANTLNCSGECDVGGRPACYYAMPGTIEPQQYWDMSGPRCVCYDGYFGHKCHHIDSCPQQTIGETIGRMVWNETSVNGTARIACPYGPAGYTLHRRCSWDRDEERPVWEKPMAIDVASCRKKNGLLTHMGVLNNYVDRAKTISTAMDTLVEFLEPVLAAAALDADIGRHMIGVIDNAMRRNWSELTANATDAGARLPALMITYASLLEQESVAGRVHNLSSKGHSMHLAATLWDDEIGNRTLFLGPDCFVILPPANAYPKENHYPECFIGIWMRNGTFYPVADTSKPVLEMTLKQSNHTTLTEPVVFGFRATREDKNFTCVLLDKNTQQWSREGVRTVTQNDSNGFIVCGTVHLSSFTIIPEEEPVFEPSSVLIGSELYEWLPFLSSSFVALCCFGLLFCGTLSNLFCGRPFQSTSIALLCVVLLLNAAFAIGSIWSSFLDDERPCWLLALFIRFAVIATVMLLSVLAATLHSQVGQMRQLSRTSTRSPKFRYSFTTSSCYNATAIALSAALVGISVLLKESSFSPVSRKECLPTASNTSIFIALFIGPTLITALVAFLLLLDTMKQSFEIRRKQQTQPTAQKIIEPSAFRQTTLCALVAAAAFVLVWVCCVSEVCGTGWPMEYVFGGGQAIFAISLILFICGADNISRQTGQIFAQQQQQSDRSSATNSMDRRRESSTRKRTDGGKDSPLLIRSSTALREESESTLSNSATKEPLLNEHNRDSPDAPTNNNNNRFAPIVSVV
;
A
#
# COMPACT_ATOMS: atom_id res chain seq x y z
N MET A 1 -36.60 0.09 -63.21
CA MET A 1 -37.72 0.61 -64.02
C MET A 1 -37.16 1.68 -64.94
N LEU A 2 -37.48 1.77 -66.25
CA LEU A 2 -38.38 1.00 -67.12
C LEU A 2 -37.70 0.77 -68.49
N ARG A 3 -38.24 -0.15 -69.32
CA ARG A 3 -37.74 -0.46 -70.68
C ARG A 3 -38.93 -0.70 -71.60
N GLY A 4 -39.04 0.00 -72.74
CA GLY A 4 -40.09 -0.29 -73.73
C GLY A 4 -40.26 0.75 -74.85
N SER A 5 -40.53 0.26 -76.07
CA SER A 5 -40.75 0.99 -77.33
C SER A 5 -39.52 1.76 -77.87
N SER A 6 -39.29 1.92 -79.18
CA SER A 6 -40.15 1.66 -80.36
C SER A 6 -39.33 1.13 -81.55
N LYS A 7 -39.97 0.42 -82.49
CA LYS A 7 -39.43 0.17 -83.85
C LYS A 7 -40.16 1.09 -84.85
N ARG A 8 -39.62 2.27 -85.18
CA ARG A 8 -40.16 3.10 -86.29
C ARG A 8 -39.15 3.99 -87.05
N ASP A 9 -37.97 4.29 -86.51
CA ASP A 9 -37.15 5.40 -87.02
C ASP A 9 -36.19 5.04 -88.18
N ALA A 10 -36.07 3.75 -88.52
CA ALA A 10 -35.12 3.24 -89.50
C ALA A 10 -35.31 3.78 -90.94
N ALA A 11 -36.49 4.30 -91.29
CA ALA A 11 -36.75 4.86 -92.63
C ALA A 11 -36.28 6.32 -92.75
N SER A 12 -36.46 7.12 -91.70
CA SER A 12 -36.09 8.55 -91.69
C SER A 12 -34.58 8.75 -91.69
N ILE A 13 -33.84 7.87 -91.01
CA ILE A 13 -32.38 7.92 -90.90
C ILE A 13 -31.71 7.76 -92.27
N SER A 14 -32.20 6.87 -93.15
CA SER A 14 -31.61 6.62 -94.47
C SER A 14 -31.65 7.85 -95.40
N ILE A 15 -32.68 8.70 -95.30
CA ILE A 15 -32.79 9.94 -96.08
C ILE A 15 -31.86 11.02 -95.50
N LEU A 16 -31.73 11.08 -94.17
CA LEU A 16 -30.77 11.98 -93.51
C LEU A 16 -29.33 11.61 -93.85
N TYR A 17 -29.00 10.31 -93.89
CA TYR A 17 -27.70 9.83 -94.35
C TYR A 17 -27.43 10.21 -95.81
N LEU A 18 -28.40 10.09 -96.71
CA LEU A 18 -28.23 10.47 -98.12
C LEU A 18 -27.99 11.98 -98.29
N LEU A 19 -28.68 12.82 -97.49
CA LEU A 19 -28.45 14.26 -97.47
C LEU A 19 -27.10 14.63 -96.86
N CYS A 20 -26.66 13.97 -95.78
CA CYS A 20 -25.30 14.13 -95.27
C CYS A 20 -24.25 13.71 -96.30
N PHE A 21 -24.42 12.59 -97.00
CA PHE A 21 -23.47 12.09 -98.02
C PHE A 21 -23.32 13.05 -99.21
N LEU A 22 -24.37 13.82 -99.52
CA LEU A 22 -24.35 14.88 -100.54
C LEU A 22 -23.79 16.22 -100.01
N LEU A 23 -23.83 16.47 -98.70
CA LEU A 23 -23.25 17.66 -98.06
C LEU A 23 -21.76 17.47 -97.71
N THR A 24 -21.29 16.24 -97.50
CA THR A 24 -19.86 15.90 -97.31
C THR A 24 -19.06 15.82 -98.62
N TYR A 25 -19.67 16.13 -99.76
CA TYR A 25 -18.98 16.26 -101.05
C TYR A 25 -18.83 17.73 -101.51
N ALA A 26 -18.84 18.66 -100.56
CA ALA A 26 -18.14 19.93 -100.73
C ALA A 26 -16.64 19.63 -100.90
N ALA A 27 -15.97 20.28 -101.86
CA ALA A 27 -14.54 20.09 -102.05
C ALA A 27 -13.79 20.62 -100.83
N GLY A 28 -13.06 19.73 -100.14
CA GLY A 28 -12.08 20.14 -99.15
C GLY A 28 -10.96 20.92 -99.83
N ASP A 29 -10.84 22.21 -99.52
CA ASP A 29 -9.72 23.02 -99.98
C ASP A 29 -8.44 22.49 -99.33
N ASN A 30 -7.66 21.68 -100.04
CA ASN A 30 -6.33 21.27 -99.58
C ASN A 30 -5.49 22.52 -99.25
N LYS A 31 -5.15 22.78 -97.98
CA LYS A 31 -4.36 23.96 -97.61
C LYS A 31 -3.02 23.58 -96.98
N ALA A 32 -2.02 24.40 -97.29
CA ALA A 32 -0.69 24.33 -96.70
C ALA A 32 -0.29 25.70 -96.13
N ARG A 33 0.69 25.70 -95.22
CA ARG A 33 1.17 26.89 -94.52
C ARG A 33 2.69 26.96 -94.53
N ILE A 34 3.20 28.17 -94.70
CA ILE A 34 4.60 28.53 -94.55
C ILE A 34 4.67 29.82 -93.74
N TYR A 35 5.67 29.98 -92.88
CA TYR A 35 5.82 31.22 -92.10
C TYR A 35 6.59 32.31 -92.87
N GLU A 36 6.34 33.56 -92.51
CA GLU A 36 7.09 34.73 -92.99
C GLU A 36 8.62 34.58 -92.78
N ASP A 37 9.40 35.04 -93.75
CA ASP A 37 10.88 34.95 -93.78
C ASP A 37 11.48 33.53 -93.64
N ALA A 38 10.70 32.46 -93.93
CA ALA A 38 11.19 31.08 -93.93
C ALA A 38 12.42 30.88 -94.85
N PRO A 39 13.54 30.30 -94.36
CA PRO A 39 14.73 30.02 -95.17
C PRO A 39 14.54 28.80 -96.07
N ALA A 40 15.42 28.67 -97.06
CA ALA A 40 15.52 27.47 -97.91
C ALA A 40 15.62 26.17 -97.09
N ALA A 41 15.13 25.07 -97.67
CA ALA A 41 14.92 23.76 -97.06
C ALA A 41 13.89 23.71 -95.89
N THR A 42 13.05 24.74 -95.74
CA THR A 42 11.91 24.69 -94.79
C THR A 42 10.74 23.88 -95.39
N PRO A 43 10.22 22.84 -94.72
CA PRO A 43 8.99 22.17 -95.14
C PRO A 43 7.74 23.00 -94.84
N LEU A 44 6.75 22.90 -95.73
CA LEU A 44 5.41 23.48 -95.55
C LEU A 44 4.56 22.56 -94.66
N THR A 45 3.78 23.15 -93.75
CA THR A 45 2.84 22.38 -92.93
C THR A 45 1.51 22.26 -93.66
N PHE A 46 1.10 21.02 -93.99
CA PHE A 46 -0.25 20.74 -94.49
C PHE A 46 -1.28 20.90 -93.37
N ASP A 47 -2.52 21.26 -93.71
CA ASP A 47 -3.63 21.04 -92.78
C ASP A 47 -4.01 19.55 -92.70
N LYS A 48 -4.84 19.23 -91.70
CA LYS A 48 -5.22 17.86 -91.39
C LYS A 48 -5.88 17.15 -92.58
N GLU A 49 -6.76 17.85 -93.30
CA GLU A 49 -7.54 17.29 -94.41
C GLU A 49 -6.62 16.98 -95.60
N LEU A 50 -5.68 17.87 -95.95
CA LEU A 50 -4.66 17.60 -96.96
C LEU A 50 -3.72 16.45 -96.55
N TYR A 51 -3.28 16.43 -95.29
CA TYR A 51 -2.38 15.38 -94.78
C TYR A 51 -3.03 13.99 -94.85
N GLU A 52 -4.27 13.84 -94.37
CA GLU A 52 -5.03 12.58 -94.47
C GLU A 52 -5.31 12.19 -95.93
N HIS A 53 -5.61 13.15 -96.82
CA HIS A 53 -5.82 12.89 -98.25
C HIS A 53 -4.55 12.41 -98.99
N LEU A 54 -3.37 12.98 -98.72
CA LEU A 54 -2.13 12.57 -99.38
C LEU A 54 -1.63 11.20 -98.91
N LEU A 55 -1.82 10.87 -97.63
CA LEU A 55 -1.42 9.55 -97.07
C LEU A 55 -2.10 8.37 -97.78
N LEU A 56 -3.32 8.54 -98.29
CA LEU A 56 -4.04 7.52 -99.08
C LEU A 56 -3.32 7.13 -100.38
N TYR A 57 -2.42 7.99 -100.88
CA TYR A 57 -1.70 7.81 -102.14
C TYR A 57 -0.18 7.65 -101.94
N ARG A 58 0.29 7.39 -100.71
CA ARG A 58 1.72 7.33 -100.34
C ARG A 58 2.56 6.31 -101.13
N SER A 59 1.92 5.40 -101.88
CA SER A 59 2.56 4.41 -102.77
C SER A 59 2.78 4.90 -104.22
N CYS A 60 2.39 6.13 -104.55
CA CYS A 60 2.49 6.71 -105.89
C CYS A 60 3.76 7.58 -106.06
N PHE A 61 4.24 7.81 -107.28
CA PHE A 61 5.32 8.77 -107.51
C PHE A 61 4.76 10.19 -107.67
N GLY A 62 5.20 11.15 -106.86
CA GLY A 62 4.71 12.53 -106.90
C GLY A 62 5.70 13.54 -107.49
N GLN A 63 5.19 14.53 -108.23
CA GLN A 63 5.96 15.66 -108.74
C GLN A 63 5.12 16.94 -108.74
N LEU A 64 5.77 18.10 -108.55
CA LEU A 64 5.14 19.41 -108.70
C LEU A 64 4.88 19.74 -110.19
N GLN A 65 3.73 20.32 -110.49
CA GLN A 65 3.48 21.00 -111.76
C GLN A 65 3.92 22.46 -111.63
N HIS A 66 4.85 22.89 -112.48
CA HIS A 66 5.14 24.31 -112.69
C HIS A 66 3.97 24.95 -113.47
N ASP A 67 3.37 25.98 -112.88
CA ASP A 67 2.28 26.79 -113.46
C ASP A 67 2.63 28.29 -113.37
N GLU A 68 1.76 29.16 -113.88
CA GLU A 68 2.05 30.58 -114.17
C GLU A 68 2.37 31.49 -112.95
N SER A 69 2.20 31.01 -111.72
CA SER A 69 2.51 31.77 -110.49
C SER A 69 4.01 31.74 -110.16
N PRO A 70 4.74 32.88 -110.13
CA PRO A 70 6.18 32.88 -109.87
C PRO A 70 6.54 32.32 -108.48
N GLU A 71 5.66 32.49 -107.48
CA GLU A 71 5.82 31.99 -106.11
C GLU A 71 5.85 30.46 -106.04
N ALA A 72 5.15 29.76 -106.94
CA ALA A 72 5.09 28.29 -106.95
C ALA A 72 6.46 27.66 -107.32
N ASN A 73 7.34 28.40 -108.01
CA ASN A 73 8.69 27.95 -108.34
C ASN A 73 9.68 28.01 -107.16
N LEU A 74 9.26 28.59 -106.02
CA LEU A 74 10.02 28.58 -104.76
C LEU A 74 9.78 27.29 -103.96
N ILE A 75 9.00 26.33 -104.49
CA ILE A 75 8.63 25.08 -103.82
C ILE A 75 9.02 23.88 -104.68
N GLU A 76 9.43 22.81 -104.02
CA GLU A 76 9.66 21.48 -104.57
C GLU A 76 8.79 20.47 -103.79
N PHE A 77 8.46 19.33 -104.40
CA PHE A 77 7.79 18.21 -103.70
C PHE A 77 8.81 17.09 -103.47
N ASP A 78 9.16 16.85 -102.21
CA ASP A 78 10.03 15.76 -101.80
C ASP A 78 9.22 14.45 -101.81
N SER A 79 9.46 13.61 -102.83
CA SER A 79 8.78 12.33 -103.01
C SER A 79 9.21 11.23 -102.03
N GLU A 80 10.32 11.41 -101.30
CA GLU A 80 10.74 10.47 -100.24
C GLU A 80 10.05 10.82 -98.92
N ARG A 81 10.00 12.11 -98.56
CA ARG A 81 9.38 12.60 -97.33
C ARG A 81 7.86 12.76 -97.41
N TRP A 82 7.32 12.97 -98.62
CA TRP A 82 5.95 13.39 -98.88
C TRP A 82 5.62 14.80 -98.38
N GLU A 83 6.59 15.70 -98.48
CA GLU A 83 6.51 17.09 -98.00
C GLU A 83 6.69 18.07 -99.17
N LEU A 84 6.03 19.23 -99.11
CA LEU A 84 6.41 20.37 -99.94
C LEU A 84 7.53 21.13 -99.22
N ILE A 85 8.65 21.39 -99.89
CA ILE A 85 9.84 22.02 -99.32
C ILE A 85 10.15 23.31 -100.08
N LEU A 86 10.47 24.37 -99.34
CA LEU A 86 10.83 25.68 -99.87
C LEU A 86 12.29 25.68 -100.39
N THR A 87 12.53 26.05 -101.64
CA THR A 87 13.86 25.98 -102.30
C THR A 87 14.73 27.23 -102.09
N ALA A 88 14.13 28.38 -101.82
CA ALA A 88 14.80 29.67 -101.55
C ALA A 88 14.04 30.47 -100.49
N GLN A 89 14.69 31.44 -99.82
CA GLN A 89 14.06 32.18 -98.71
C GLN A 89 12.79 32.93 -99.14
N LEU A 90 11.73 32.80 -98.35
CA LEU A 90 10.39 33.34 -98.65
C LEU A 90 10.24 34.79 -98.17
N SER A 91 10.28 35.75 -99.10
CA SER A 91 10.02 37.17 -98.84
C SER A 91 8.58 37.59 -99.20
N LEU A 92 7.57 36.93 -98.61
CA LEU A 92 6.14 37.26 -98.81
C LEU A 92 5.48 37.68 -97.48
N PRO A 93 4.55 38.65 -97.49
CA PRO A 93 3.89 39.11 -96.27
C PRO A 93 2.81 38.12 -95.78
N VAL A 94 2.58 38.10 -94.47
CA VAL A 94 1.54 37.31 -93.81
C VAL A 94 0.16 37.60 -94.42
N GLY A 95 -0.61 36.56 -94.68
CA GLY A 95 -1.92 36.62 -95.33
C GLY A 95 -1.88 36.45 -96.86
N THR A 96 -0.69 36.41 -97.48
CA THR A 96 -0.55 36.04 -98.90
C THR A 96 -0.98 34.59 -99.11
N THR A 97 -1.72 34.32 -100.19
CA THR A 97 -2.16 32.97 -100.58
C THR A 97 -1.89 32.71 -102.06
N PHE A 98 -1.42 31.51 -102.39
CA PHE A 98 -1.11 31.10 -103.77
C PHE A 98 -1.40 29.60 -103.98
N ARG A 99 -1.61 29.19 -105.23
CA ARG A 99 -1.94 27.80 -105.59
C ARG A 99 -0.70 27.07 -106.12
N VAL A 100 -0.59 25.81 -105.74
CA VAL A 100 0.45 24.85 -106.11
C VAL A 100 -0.25 23.55 -106.51
N VAL A 101 0.22 22.86 -107.55
CA VAL A 101 -0.43 21.64 -108.04
C VAL A 101 0.54 20.46 -107.96
N VAL A 102 0.22 19.46 -107.14
CA VAL A 102 0.98 18.21 -107.05
C VAL A 102 0.32 17.15 -107.93
N ARG A 103 1.08 16.52 -108.82
CA ARG A 103 0.65 15.39 -109.63
C ARG A 103 1.25 14.10 -109.09
N LEU A 104 0.40 13.13 -108.76
CA LEU A 104 0.77 11.78 -108.35
C LEU A 104 0.51 10.80 -109.49
N LEU A 105 1.49 9.96 -109.80
CA LEU A 105 1.42 8.84 -110.73
C LEU A 105 1.41 7.53 -109.91
N CYS A 106 0.23 6.91 -109.83
CA CYS A 106 0.03 5.66 -109.11
C CYS A 106 0.23 4.44 -110.03
N ALA A 107 0.07 3.24 -109.45
CA ALA A 107 -0.06 2.00 -110.22
C ALA A 107 -1.18 2.10 -111.29
N ASP A 108 -1.11 1.24 -112.29
CA ASP A 108 -2.03 1.17 -113.44
C ASP A 108 -2.16 2.49 -114.23
N ASN A 109 -1.11 3.32 -114.24
CA ASN A 109 -1.04 4.66 -114.86
C ASN A 109 -2.12 5.64 -114.35
N LEU A 110 -2.67 5.42 -113.15
CA LEU A 110 -3.64 6.33 -112.55
C LEU A 110 -2.95 7.64 -112.11
N VAL A 111 -3.18 8.71 -112.86
CA VAL A 111 -2.74 10.06 -112.49
C VAL A 111 -3.80 10.74 -111.62
N LYS A 112 -3.36 11.36 -110.52
CA LYS A 112 -4.16 12.24 -109.66
C LYS A 112 -3.48 13.60 -109.53
N SER A 113 -4.26 14.67 -109.56
CA SER A 113 -3.77 16.03 -109.34
C SER A 113 -4.42 16.62 -108.08
N PHE A 114 -3.63 17.26 -107.24
CA PHE A 114 -4.06 17.91 -106.01
C PHE A 114 -3.76 19.40 -106.10
N ASP A 115 -4.83 20.21 -106.17
CA ASP A 115 -4.75 21.66 -106.04
C ASP A 115 -4.58 22.02 -104.57
N ILE A 116 -3.42 22.55 -104.21
CA ILE A 116 -3.03 22.92 -102.84
C ILE A 116 -2.92 24.45 -102.75
N TYR A 117 -3.59 25.04 -101.77
CA TYR A 117 -3.54 26.47 -101.49
C TYR A 117 -2.56 26.74 -100.35
N VAL A 118 -1.38 27.26 -100.68
CA VAL A 118 -0.36 27.69 -99.72
C VAL A 118 -0.74 29.05 -99.16
N SER A 119 -0.61 29.22 -97.85
CA SER A 119 -0.87 30.48 -97.15
C SER A 119 0.30 30.88 -96.26
N VAL A 120 0.65 32.18 -96.26
CA VAL A 120 1.76 32.71 -95.46
C VAL A 120 1.25 33.09 -94.07
N SER A 121 1.71 32.40 -93.03
CA SER A 121 1.36 32.64 -91.63
C SER A 121 2.46 33.39 -90.88
N ARG A 122 2.17 33.78 -89.64
CA ARG A 122 3.24 34.07 -88.67
C ARG A 122 3.92 32.76 -88.27
N ARG A 123 5.16 32.85 -87.78
CA ARG A 123 5.93 31.72 -87.27
C ARG A 123 5.31 31.15 -85.98
N ASN A 124 5.07 29.84 -85.97
CA ASN A 124 4.64 29.08 -84.80
C ASN A 124 5.75 29.04 -83.72
N THR A 125 5.33 29.10 -82.45
CA THR A 125 6.21 29.10 -81.27
C THR A 125 5.70 28.24 -80.11
N PHE A 126 4.51 27.62 -80.24
CA PHE A 126 3.95 26.72 -79.23
C PHE A 126 3.77 25.35 -79.85
N ALA A 127 4.05 24.32 -79.05
CA ALA A 127 3.79 22.93 -79.40
C ALA A 127 2.62 22.43 -78.53
N PRO A 128 1.97 21.31 -78.92
CA PRO A 128 1.01 20.65 -78.05
C PRO A 128 1.73 20.14 -76.80
N GLU A 129 1.24 20.46 -75.60
CA GLU A 129 1.82 19.99 -74.34
C GLU A 129 0.98 18.87 -73.73
N PHE A 130 1.59 17.75 -73.35
CA PHE A 130 0.91 16.73 -72.56
C PHE A 130 0.67 17.19 -71.12
N ALA A 131 -0.48 16.81 -70.55
CA ALA A 131 -0.90 17.22 -69.21
C ALA A 131 -0.16 16.48 -68.06
N GLN A 132 0.68 15.50 -68.37
CA GLN A 132 1.54 14.76 -67.44
C GLN A 132 2.88 14.45 -68.14
N GLU A 133 3.98 14.40 -67.38
CA GLU A 133 5.32 14.05 -67.90
C GLU A 133 5.47 12.54 -68.18
N ILE A 134 4.70 11.72 -67.46
CA ILE A 134 4.59 10.26 -67.64
C ILE A 134 3.13 9.89 -67.34
N TYR A 135 2.51 9.08 -68.21
CA TYR A 135 1.24 8.43 -67.92
C TYR A 135 1.47 6.98 -67.47
N ASP A 136 0.78 6.52 -66.43
CA ASP A 136 0.93 5.19 -65.85
C ASP A 136 -0.45 4.56 -65.59
N PHE A 137 -0.77 3.49 -66.32
CA PHE A 137 -2.10 2.88 -66.36
C PHE A 137 -2.06 1.41 -65.90
N TYR A 138 -2.71 1.11 -64.78
CA TYR A 138 -2.80 -0.24 -64.19
C TYR A 138 -4.08 -0.94 -64.65
N VAL A 139 -3.96 -1.79 -65.66
CA VAL A 139 -5.08 -2.32 -66.45
C VAL A 139 -5.33 -3.79 -66.09
N PRO A 140 -6.58 -4.22 -65.82
CA PRO A 140 -6.88 -5.63 -65.56
C PRO A 140 -6.34 -6.56 -66.66
N ALA A 141 -5.56 -7.57 -66.27
CA ALA A 141 -4.97 -8.54 -67.22
C ALA A 141 -6.02 -9.39 -67.97
N THR A 142 -7.32 -9.23 -67.71
CA THR A 142 -8.41 -9.89 -68.46
C THR A 142 -9.25 -8.89 -69.27
N THR A 143 -8.73 -7.70 -69.58
CA THR A 143 -9.46 -6.62 -70.26
C THR A 143 -9.88 -7.03 -71.68
N SER A 144 -11.16 -6.84 -72.00
CA SER A 144 -11.71 -7.14 -73.32
C SER A 144 -11.16 -6.21 -74.40
N LEU A 145 -11.07 -6.72 -75.63
CA LEU A 145 -10.81 -5.90 -76.81
C LEU A 145 -11.89 -4.82 -76.97
N GLY A 146 -11.50 -3.66 -77.47
CA GLY A 146 -12.37 -2.49 -77.67
C GLY A 146 -12.63 -1.66 -76.40
N MET A 147 -11.98 -1.98 -75.27
CA MET A 147 -12.07 -1.19 -74.03
C MET A 147 -11.02 -0.07 -74.00
N GLU A 148 -11.41 1.12 -73.51
CA GLU A 148 -10.47 2.19 -73.15
C GLU A 148 -9.63 1.76 -71.93
N VAL A 149 -8.31 1.80 -72.07
CA VAL A 149 -7.33 1.39 -71.04
C VAL A 149 -6.67 2.56 -70.32
N GLY A 150 -6.72 3.75 -70.91
CA GLY A 150 -6.11 4.98 -70.40
C GLY A 150 -6.39 6.15 -71.34
N ARG A 151 -6.01 7.36 -70.93
CA ARG A 151 -6.20 8.57 -71.75
C ARG A 151 -5.03 9.55 -71.60
N ALA A 152 -4.25 9.72 -72.66
CA ALA A 152 -3.28 10.79 -72.77
C ALA A 152 -3.99 12.07 -73.20
N GLN A 153 -3.66 13.22 -72.60
CA GLN A 153 -4.29 14.49 -72.94
C GLN A 153 -3.21 15.51 -73.28
N ALA A 154 -3.05 15.82 -74.56
CA ALA A 154 -2.31 16.98 -75.02
C ALA A 154 -3.22 18.21 -75.12
N LYS A 155 -2.65 19.39 -74.93
CA LYS A 155 -3.28 20.67 -75.18
C LYS A 155 -2.25 21.66 -75.73
N ASP A 156 -2.57 22.29 -76.84
CA ASP A 156 -1.80 23.44 -77.31
C ASP A 156 -2.22 24.74 -76.59
N ARG A 157 -1.29 25.68 -76.49
CA ARG A 157 -1.49 27.01 -75.89
C ARG A 157 -1.69 28.11 -76.92
N ASP A 158 -1.54 27.83 -78.22
CA ASP A 158 -1.63 28.86 -79.26
C ASP A 158 -3.03 29.50 -79.32
N SER A 159 -3.03 30.81 -79.51
CA SER A 159 -4.23 31.63 -79.74
C SER A 159 -4.86 31.41 -81.13
N ILE A 160 -4.11 30.82 -82.06
CA ILE A 160 -4.49 30.62 -83.45
C ILE A 160 -5.07 29.21 -83.61
N VAL A 161 -6.37 29.12 -83.92
CA VAL A 161 -7.15 27.87 -83.96
C VAL A 161 -6.57 26.77 -84.87
N TYR A 162 -5.79 27.11 -85.89
CA TYR A 162 -5.12 26.14 -86.77
C TYR A 162 -3.72 25.72 -86.31
N ASN A 163 -3.03 26.52 -85.48
CA ASN A 163 -1.84 26.07 -84.77
C ASN A 163 -2.27 25.15 -83.62
N ALA A 164 -3.32 25.53 -82.87
CA ALA A 164 -3.83 24.77 -81.74
C ALA A 164 -4.56 23.45 -82.09
N GLN A 165 -4.49 23.00 -83.35
CA GLN A 165 -4.92 21.68 -83.79
C GLN A 165 -3.70 20.77 -83.96
N PHE A 166 -3.82 19.53 -83.52
CA PHE A 166 -2.74 18.55 -83.54
C PHE A 166 -3.24 17.13 -83.85
N SER A 167 -2.35 16.27 -84.34
CA SER A 167 -2.53 14.81 -84.32
C SER A 167 -1.84 14.20 -83.10
N MET A 168 -2.21 12.97 -82.73
CA MET A 168 -1.50 12.18 -81.73
C MET A 168 -1.36 10.73 -82.22
N ASP A 169 -0.15 10.19 -82.13
CA ASP A 169 0.22 8.84 -82.57
C ASP A 169 0.95 8.07 -81.45
N LEU A 170 0.96 6.73 -81.52
CA LEU A 170 1.67 5.85 -80.57
C LEU A 170 2.83 5.12 -81.25
N PHE A 171 3.94 5.00 -80.53
CA PHE A 171 5.15 4.29 -80.95
C PHE A 171 5.69 3.40 -79.83
N SER A 172 6.37 2.30 -80.18
CA SER A 172 7.05 1.44 -79.21
C SER A 172 8.27 0.76 -79.84
N GLU A 173 9.39 0.77 -79.11
CA GLU A 173 10.65 0.10 -79.53
C GLU A 173 10.51 -1.44 -79.60
N SER A 174 9.51 -2.00 -78.92
CA SER A 174 9.23 -3.45 -78.88
C SER A 174 8.08 -3.89 -79.79
N GLY A 175 7.48 -2.98 -80.57
CA GLY A 175 6.29 -3.26 -81.40
C GLY A 175 4.98 -3.38 -80.62
N ALA A 176 4.98 -3.01 -79.33
CA ALA A 176 3.81 -3.09 -78.46
C ALA A 176 2.75 -1.99 -78.74
N ASP A 177 3.11 -0.95 -79.49
CA ASP A 177 2.17 0.02 -80.09
C ASP A 177 1.06 -0.70 -80.85
N SER A 178 1.41 -1.78 -81.55
CA SER A 178 0.50 -2.55 -82.39
C SER A 178 -0.70 -3.15 -81.62
N LEU A 179 -0.58 -3.30 -80.30
CA LEU A 179 -1.64 -3.84 -79.43
C LEU A 179 -2.77 -2.84 -79.16
N PHE A 180 -2.51 -1.54 -79.31
CA PHE A 180 -3.40 -0.45 -78.90
C PHE A 180 -3.75 0.49 -80.07
N ASP A 181 -4.89 1.16 -79.99
CA ASP A 181 -5.22 2.32 -80.81
C ASP A 181 -5.24 3.57 -79.93
N LEU A 182 -4.75 4.70 -80.44
CA LEU A 182 -4.96 6.02 -79.86
C LEU A 182 -6.01 6.77 -80.70
N HIS A 183 -7.08 7.22 -80.05
CA HIS A 183 -8.10 8.05 -80.70
C HIS A 183 -7.79 9.56 -80.55
N PRO A 184 -8.27 10.43 -81.48
CA PRO A 184 -7.98 11.87 -81.45
C PRO A 184 -8.46 12.64 -80.21
N ASN A 185 -9.34 12.05 -79.39
CA ASN A 185 -9.77 12.54 -78.08
C ASN A 185 -8.82 12.16 -76.93
N GLY A 186 -7.70 11.49 -77.24
CA GLY A 186 -6.71 11.01 -76.28
C GLY A 186 -6.95 9.59 -75.74
N SER A 187 -8.09 8.96 -76.00
CA SER A 187 -8.41 7.64 -75.39
C SER A 187 -7.62 6.52 -76.07
N ILE A 188 -6.90 5.74 -75.27
CA ILE A 188 -6.13 4.57 -75.68
C ILE A 188 -7.01 3.33 -75.53
N VAL A 189 -7.14 2.52 -76.57
CA VAL A 189 -8.06 1.37 -76.64
C VAL A 189 -7.31 0.08 -76.98
N LEU A 190 -7.62 -1.02 -76.29
CA LEU A 190 -6.99 -2.32 -76.55
C LEU A 190 -7.55 -2.96 -77.85
N LYS A 191 -6.70 -3.18 -78.85
CA LYS A 191 -7.11 -3.50 -80.23
C LYS A 191 -7.01 -4.99 -80.60
N ARG A 192 -5.84 -5.61 -80.44
CA ARG A 192 -5.53 -6.92 -81.08
C ARG A 192 -5.67 -8.14 -80.19
N GLU A 193 -5.09 -8.10 -79.00
CA GLU A 193 -4.98 -9.25 -78.10
C GLU A 193 -5.28 -8.86 -76.65
N ASN A 194 -5.72 -9.81 -75.83
CA ASN A 194 -5.99 -9.59 -74.41
C ASN A 194 -4.66 -9.60 -73.64
N LEU A 195 -4.52 -8.72 -72.64
CA LEU A 195 -3.32 -8.59 -71.81
C LEU A 195 -2.99 -9.86 -70.98
N ALA A 196 -3.87 -10.87 -70.99
CA ALA A 196 -3.71 -12.14 -70.27
C ALA A 196 -2.47 -12.97 -70.70
N GLY A 197 -1.92 -12.72 -71.90
CA GLY A 197 -0.68 -13.35 -72.37
C GLY A 197 0.60 -12.69 -71.86
N PHE A 198 0.51 -11.51 -71.25
CA PHE A 198 1.65 -10.70 -70.82
C PHE A 198 2.01 -10.95 -69.33
N PRO A 199 3.28 -10.77 -68.94
CA PRO A 199 3.67 -10.78 -67.53
C PRO A 199 2.87 -9.73 -66.73
N VAL A 200 2.27 -10.18 -65.63
CA VAL A 200 1.50 -9.31 -64.72
C VAL A 200 2.47 -8.53 -63.84
N TYR A 201 2.19 -7.24 -63.62
CA TYR A 201 3.04 -6.27 -62.90
C TYR A 201 4.35 -5.87 -63.62
N ASP A 202 4.46 -6.16 -64.92
CA ASP A 202 5.57 -5.72 -65.78
C ASP A 202 5.06 -4.63 -66.78
N PRO A 203 5.64 -3.42 -66.81
CA PRO A 203 5.07 -2.28 -67.54
C PRO A 203 5.38 -2.33 -69.06
N ILE A 204 4.33 -2.36 -69.88
CA ILE A 204 4.45 -2.18 -71.33
C ILE A 204 4.73 -0.69 -71.61
N LYS A 205 5.95 -0.38 -72.07
CA LYS A 205 6.35 1.00 -72.42
C LYS A 205 5.95 1.36 -73.85
N LEU A 206 5.19 2.45 -73.96
CA LEU A 206 4.84 3.14 -75.20
C LEU A 206 5.35 4.60 -75.12
N THR A 207 5.43 5.26 -76.28
CA THR A 207 5.63 6.70 -76.39
C THR A 207 4.49 7.27 -77.22
N ALA A 208 3.76 8.24 -76.68
CA ALA A 208 2.79 9.01 -77.47
C ALA A 208 3.45 10.31 -77.95
N VAL A 209 3.22 10.66 -79.21
CA VAL A 209 3.73 11.90 -79.82
C VAL A 209 2.55 12.74 -80.26
N ALA A 210 2.50 14.01 -79.84
CA ALA A 210 1.52 15.00 -80.29
C ALA A 210 2.22 16.03 -81.18
N CYS A 211 1.63 16.35 -82.33
CA CYS A 211 2.22 17.28 -83.30
C CYS A 211 1.17 18.23 -83.89
N ASP A 212 1.48 19.52 -83.94
CA ASP A 212 0.58 20.56 -84.46
C ASP A 212 0.46 20.60 -86.00
N PHE A 213 -0.42 21.49 -86.48
CA PHE A 213 -0.54 21.92 -87.88
C PHE A 213 -0.15 23.40 -88.10
N GLY A 214 0.69 23.95 -87.20
CA GLY A 214 1.30 25.28 -87.31
C GLY A 214 2.55 25.27 -88.20
N SER A 215 3.08 26.44 -88.55
CA SER A 215 4.29 26.55 -89.39
C SER A 215 5.39 27.35 -88.69
N PRO A 216 6.57 26.78 -88.37
CA PRO A 216 6.93 25.37 -88.55
C PRO A 216 6.06 24.44 -87.68
N LYS A 217 5.95 23.18 -88.10
CA LYS A 217 5.31 22.12 -87.32
C LYS A 217 6.14 21.84 -86.06
N LEU A 218 5.53 21.88 -84.88
CA LEU A 218 6.18 21.48 -83.62
C LEU A 218 5.48 20.24 -83.04
N CYS A 219 6.21 19.52 -82.19
CA CYS A 219 5.76 18.28 -81.57
C CYS A 219 6.26 18.17 -80.13
N SER A 220 5.58 17.38 -79.31
CA SER A 220 6.08 16.86 -78.03
C SER A 220 5.84 15.35 -77.94
N ASP A 221 6.59 14.68 -77.07
CA ASP A 221 6.44 13.27 -76.75
C ASP A 221 6.24 13.04 -75.24
N VAL A 222 5.60 11.93 -74.90
CA VAL A 222 5.37 11.51 -73.51
C VAL A 222 5.47 9.99 -73.37
N VAL A 223 6.08 9.53 -72.28
CA VAL A 223 6.14 8.10 -71.96
C VAL A 223 4.80 7.65 -71.38
N ILE A 224 4.27 6.53 -71.90
CA ILE A 224 3.07 5.88 -71.38
C ILE A 224 3.44 4.46 -70.95
N MET A 225 3.16 4.13 -69.69
CA MET A 225 3.32 2.80 -69.13
C MET A 225 1.93 2.15 -69.00
N ILE A 226 1.77 0.94 -69.54
CA ILE A 226 0.55 0.14 -69.40
C ILE A 226 0.92 -1.16 -68.70
N THR A 227 0.53 -1.27 -67.43
CA THR A 227 0.91 -2.38 -66.54
C THR A 227 -0.27 -3.34 -66.40
N PRO A 228 -0.21 -4.59 -66.90
CA PRO A 228 -1.25 -5.59 -66.68
C PRO A 228 -1.28 -5.99 -65.19
N VAL A 229 -2.45 -5.94 -64.54
CA VAL A 229 -2.59 -6.26 -63.10
C VAL A 229 -3.69 -7.31 -62.82
N THR A 230 -3.51 -8.10 -61.77
CA THR A 230 -4.56 -9.02 -61.27
C THR A 230 -5.48 -8.40 -60.23
N VAL A 231 -5.07 -7.30 -59.59
CA VAL A 231 -5.93 -6.47 -58.72
C VAL A 231 -5.71 -5.00 -59.05
N THR A 232 -6.77 -4.20 -59.18
CA THR A 232 -6.65 -2.75 -59.49
C THR A 232 -6.31 -1.91 -58.25
N ALA A 233 -6.07 -0.61 -58.44
CA ALA A 233 -5.92 0.36 -57.36
C ALA A 233 -7.17 0.41 -56.45
N PRO A 234 -7.02 0.80 -55.17
CA PRO A 234 -8.15 1.15 -54.31
C PRO A 234 -8.80 2.46 -54.82
N ARG A 235 -10.13 2.59 -54.64
CA ARG A 235 -10.88 3.79 -55.06
C ARG A 235 -11.18 4.71 -53.88
N ASN A 236 -11.55 5.96 -54.16
CA ASN A 236 -12.04 6.92 -53.16
C ASN A 236 -11.07 7.05 -51.96
N VAL A 237 -9.77 7.12 -52.23
CA VAL A 237 -8.75 7.32 -51.20
C VAL A 237 -8.90 8.73 -50.63
N GLN A 238 -9.11 8.84 -49.32
CA GLN A 238 -9.33 10.11 -48.63
C GLN A 238 -8.67 10.13 -47.25
N VAL A 239 -8.33 11.34 -46.79
CA VAL A 239 -7.88 11.60 -45.41
C VAL A 239 -9.09 12.07 -44.61
N ASN A 240 -9.47 11.33 -43.56
CA ASN A 240 -10.58 11.71 -42.68
C ASN A 240 -10.09 12.70 -41.60
N MET A 241 -8.94 12.39 -40.99
CA MET A 241 -8.27 13.23 -40.03
C MET A 241 -6.75 13.04 -40.14
N ALA A 242 -5.98 14.12 -40.07
CA ALA A 242 -4.52 14.06 -39.96
C ALA A 242 -4.03 15.10 -38.93
N THR A 243 -3.64 14.61 -37.76
CA THR A 243 -2.98 15.38 -36.71
C THR A 243 -1.49 15.06 -36.69
N ASP A 244 -0.74 15.79 -35.87
CA ASP A 244 0.68 15.56 -35.61
C ASP A 244 0.93 14.28 -34.79
N GLU A 245 -0.07 13.77 -34.07
CA GLU A 245 0.01 12.53 -33.28
C GLU A 245 -0.54 11.29 -34.01
N TYR A 246 -1.63 11.45 -34.78
CA TYR A 246 -2.34 10.36 -35.44
C TYR A 246 -3.02 10.77 -36.76
N GLN A 247 -3.13 9.84 -37.70
CA GLN A 247 -3.79 10.03 -38.99
C GLN A 247 -4.74 8.86 -39.29
N ILE A 248 -5.86 9.16 -39.96
CA ILE A 248 -6.92 8.20 -40.30
C ILE A 248 -7.24 8.34 -41.79
N PHE A 249 -6.97 7.26 -42.53
CA PHE A 249 -7.17 7.17 -43.97
C PHE A 249 -8.29 6.20 -44.31
N GLU A 250 -9.02 6.49 -45.39
CA GLU A 250 -10.16 5.69 -45.83
C GLU A 250 -10.11 5.44 -47.33
N TRP A 251 -10.60 4.28 -47.76
CA TRP A 251 -10.71 3.93 -49.18
C TRP A 251 -11.79 2.87 -49.42
N SER A 252 -12.22 2.77 -50.67
CA SER A 252 -13.09 1.70 -51.17
C SER A 252 -12.24 0.56 -51.77
N PRO A 253 -12.64 -0.72 -51.61
CA PRO A 253 -11.98 -1.86 -52.26
C PRO A 253 -11.86 -1.70 -53.78
N PRO A 254 -10.87 -2.34 -54.42
CA PRO A 254 -10.62 -2.26 -55.87
C PRO A 254 -11.83 -2.68 -56.72
N THR A 255 -11.85 -2.28 -57.99
CA THR A 255 -12.92 -2.63 -58.96
C THR A 255 -12.78 -4.06 -59.46
N PHE A 256 -11.54 -4.53 -59.61
CA PHE A 256 -11.20 -5.81 -60.18
C PHE A 256 -10.17 -6.54 -59.31
N GLY A 257 -10.30 -7.86 -59.22
CA GLY A 257 -9.52 -8.71 -58.33
C GLY A 257 -9.91 -8.57 -56.86
N GLN A 258 -9.24 -9.34 -55.99
CA GLN A 258 -9.35 -9.24 -54.54
C GLN A 258 -7.95 -9.04 -53.96
N ALA A 259 -7.73 -7.92 -53.27
CA ALA A 259 -6.49 -7.69 -52.53
C ALA A 259 -6.42 -8.63 -51.32
N ASN A 260 -5.24 -9.18 -51.04
CA ASN A 260 -4.96 -9.93 -49.81
C ASN A 260 -4.66 -8.97 -48.64
N SER A 261 -3.99 -7.86 -48.95
CA SER A 261 -3.66 -6.80 -48.01
C SER A 261 -3.60 -5.45 -48.72
N TYR A 262 -3.59 -4.37 -47.94
CA TYR A 262 -3.32 -3.01 -48.41
C TYR A 262 -2.03 -2.52 -47.78
N ARG A 263 -1.15 -1.92 -48.58
CA ARG A 263 0.07 -1.26 -48.12
C ARG A 263 -0.11 0.25 -48.22
N VAL A 264 -0.22 0.92 -47.08
CA VAL A 264 -0.35 2.38 -46.99
C VAL A 264 1.03 2.99 -46.85
N VAL A 265 1.31 4.03 -47.65
CA VAL A 265 2.58 4.74 -47.71
C VAL A 265 2.34 6.23 -47.50
N ILE A 266 3.03 6.82 -46.51
CA ILE A 266 3.10 8.27 -46.31
C ILE A 266 4.52 8.71 -46.65
N GLY A 267 4.66 9.67 -47.57
CA GLY A 267 5.94 10.33 -47.90
C GLY A 267 5.87 11.84 -47.74
N ILE A 268 7.01 12.52 -47.76
CA ILE A 268 7.08 13.99 -47.83
C ILE A 268 7.13 14.38 -49.31
N ALA A 269 6.34 15.36 -49.75
CA ALA A 269 6.20 15.70 -51.17
C ALA A 269 7.52 16.06 -51.86
N ASP A 270 8.46 16.66 -51.12
CA ASP A 270 9.77 17.11 -51.61
C ASP A 270 10.92 16.12 -51.32
N LYS A 271 10.65 14.90 -50.84
CA LYS A 271 11.67 13.89 -50.48
C LYS A 271 11.24 12.44 -50.73
N ASP A 272 11.71 11.84 -51.82
CA ASP A 272 11.40 10.46 -52.23
C ASP A 272 12.11 9.33 -51.44
N ASP A 273 12.81 9.61 -50.33
CA ASP A 273 13.46 8.58 -49.49
C ASP A 273 12.77 8.35 -48.12
N ASN A 274 12.00 9.32 -47.60
CA ASN A 274 11.40 9.24 -46.26
C ASN A 274 9.95 8.73 -46.32
N PHE A 275 9.79 7.40 -46.30
CA PHE A 275 8.46 6.75 -46.31
C PHE A 275 8.11 6.01 -45.02
N ILE A 276 6.94 6.32 -44.47
CA ILE A 276 6.28 5.49 -43.45
C ILE A 276 5.41 4.46 -44.17
N VAL A 277 5.57 3.17 -43.85
CA VAL A 277 4.84 2.07 -44.49
C VAL A 277 4.07 1.25 -43.47
N THR A 278 2.75 1.20 -43.61
CA THR A 278 1.85 0.39 -42.78
C THR A 278 1.14 -0.66 -43.64
N LYS A 279 1.01 -1.90 -43.15
CA LYS A 279 0.27 -2.97 -43.83
C LYS A 279 -1.01 -3.31 -43.07
N MET A 280 -2.10 -3.50 -43.79
CA MET A 280 -3.44 -3.82 -43.29
C MET A 280 -3.98 -5.06 -44.02
N ASN A 281 -4.57 -6.01 -43.30
CA ASN A 281 -5.14 -7.20 -43.93
C ASN A 281 -6.50 -6.89 -44.57
N ALA A 282 -6.76 -7.42 -45.77
CA ALA A 282 -7.99 -7.09 -46.49
C ALA A 282 -9.27 -7.68 -45.86
N THR A 283 -9.13 -8.60 -44.90
CA THR A 283 -10.20 -9.34 -44.21
C THR A 283 -11.08 -8.49 -43.28
N GLU A 284 -10.67 -7.27 -42.93
CA GLU A 284 -11.44 -6.39 -42.04
C GLU A 284 -12.81 -6.04 -42.63
N MET A 285 -13.89 -6.23 -41.85
CA MET A 285 -15.26 -6.09 -42.36
C MET A 285 -15.65 -4.63 -42.63
N GLY A 286 -15.99 -4.32 -43.88
CA GLY A 286 -16.48 -3.00 -44.28
C GLY A 286 -16.51 -2.80 -45.80
N SER A 287 -17.49 -2.04 -46.28
CA SER A 287 -17.56 -1.52 -47.65
C SER A 287 -16.58 -0.36 -47.89
N VAL A 288 -16.26 0.38 -46.83
CA VAL A 288 -15.14 1.34 -46.75
C VAL A 288 -14.09 0.72 -45.81
N LYS A 289 -12.86 0.61 -46.29
CA LYS A 289 -11.68 0.23 -45.52
C LYS A 289 -11.13 1.49 -44.85
N ARG A 290 -10.73 1.39 -43.59
CA ARG A 290 -10.24 2.51 -42.78
C ARG A 290 -9.05 2.05 -41.97
N LEU A 291 -8.03 2.89 -41.87
CA LEU A 291 -6.82 2.61 -41.10
C LEU A 291 -6.42 3.84 -40.30
N MET A 292 -6.34 3.68 -38.99
CA MET A 292 -5.66 4.61 -38.09
C MET A 292 -4.17 4.25 -38.00
N THR A 293 -3.32 5.27 -38.04
CA THR A 293 -1.88 5.17 -37.75
C THR A 293 -1.49 6.25 -36.73
N GLN A 294 -0.49 5.97 -35.91
CA GLN A 294 0.02 6.88 -34.87
C GLN A 294 1.48 7.15 -35.20
N GLN A 295 1.75 8.35 -35.74
CA GLN A 295 3.03 8.74 -36.33
C GLN A 295 3.23 10.23 -36.12
N ARG A 296 4.41 10.62 -35.63
CA ARG A 296 4.75 12.01 -35.35
C ARG A 296 5.06 12.76 -36.66
N LEU A 297 4.08 13.53 -37.16
CA LEU A 297 4.17 14.29 -38.41
C LEU A 297 4.27 15.79 -38.15
N GLY A 298 5.19 16.46 -38.84
CA GLY A 298 5.46 17.88 -38.71
C GLY A 298 4.38 18.78 -39.31
N LEU A 299 3.97 19.79 -38.54
CA LEU A 299 3.08 20.86 -39.01
C LEU A 299 3.64 21.58 -40.25
N LEU A 300 2.75 22.13 -41.07
CA LEU A 300 3.04 22.86 -42.33
C LEU A 300 3.77 22.06 -43.42
N THR A 301 4.16 20.81 -43.17
CA THR A 301 4.80 19.94 -44.16
C THR A 301 3.75 19.36 -45.11
N ASN A 302 4.06 19.32 -46.42
CA ASN A 302 3.20 18.72 -47.44
C ASN A 302 3.52 17.22 -47.54
N TYR A 303 2.53 16.36 -47.28
CA TYR A 303 2.68 14.90 -47.29
C TYR A 303 1.92 14.29 -48.47
N THR A 304 2.44 13.18 -48.99
CA THR A 304 1.79 12.36 -50.02
C THR A 304 1.36 11.03 -49.45
N LEU A 305 0.08 10.70 -49.60
CA LEU A 305 -0.49 9.38 -49.34
C LEU A 305 -0.56 8.58 -50.64
N ARG A 306 -0.10 7.32 -50.62
CA ARG A 306 -0.45 6.30 -51.61
C ARG A 306 -0.91 5.03 -50.89
N ILE A 307 -1.92 4.36 -51.44
CA ILE A 307 -2.41 3.07 -50.94
C ILE A 307 -2.31 2.06 -52.06
N TYR A 308 -1.58 0.97 -51.80
CA TYR A 308 -1.38 -0.11 -52.75
C TYR A 308 -2.34 -1.26 -52.43
N SER A 309 -3.06 -1.76 -53.43
CA SER A 309 -3.70 -3.08 -53.37
C SER A 309 -2.61 -4.14 -53.57
N THR A 310 -2.49 -5.13 -52.68
CA THR A 310 -1.44 -6.17 -52.77
C THR A 310 -2.07 -7.57 -52.85
N ASP A 311 -1.65 -8.38 -53.82
CA ASP A 311 -2.04 -9.79 -53.97
C ASP A 311 -0.82 -10.74 -53.84
N ALA A 312 -0.92 -11.98 -54.37
CA ALA A 312 0.18 -12.96 -54.33
C ALA A 312 1.15 -12.87 -55.53
N LYS A 313 0.92 -11.94 -56.46
CA LYS A 313 1.68 -11.74 -57.71
C LYS A 313 2.34 -10.35 -57.76
N GLY A 314 1.76 -9.34 -57.13
CA GLY A 314 2.32 -7.99 -57.07
C GLY A 314 1.44 -7.00 -56.33
N GLU A 315 1.58 -5.72 -56.67
CA GLU A 315 0.81 -4.63 -56.05
C GLU A 315 0.51 -3.47 -57.01
N THR A 316 -0.60 -2.77 -56.75
CA THR A 316 -1.13 -1.71 -57.61
C THR A 316 -1.36 -0.43 -56.80
N PRO A 317 -0.65 0.67 -57.07
CA PRO A 317 -0.76 1.92 -56.33
C PRO A 317 -2.04 2.70 -56.65
N SER A 318 -2.52 3.49 -55.69
CA SER A 318 -3.39 4.64 -55.93
C SER A 318 -2.64 5.80 -56.57
N GLU A 319 -3.39 6.81 -57.04
CA GLU A 319 -2.86 8.17 -57.28
C GLU A 319 -2.20 8.74 -56.01
N LYS A 320 -1.28 9.72 -56.17
CA LYS A 320 -0.65 10.47 -55.05
C LYS A 320 -1.66 11.50 -54.50
N LEU A 321 -2.29 11.21 -53.36
CA LEU A 321 -3.12 12.20 -52.65
C LEU A 321 -2.23 13.08 -51.76
N HIS A 322 -2.29 14.40 -51.96
CA HIS A 322 -1.54 15.37 -51.15
C HIS A 322 -2.37 15.81 -49.94
N PHE A 323 -1.74 15.92 -48.77
CA PHE A 323 -2.39 16.38 -47.53
C PHE A 323 -1.42 17.13 -46.61
N GLN A 324 -1.98 17.88 -45.66
CA GLN A 324 -1.24 18.57 -44.61
C GLN A 324 -1.80 18.20 -43.24
N VAL A 325 -0.97 18.37 -42.21
CA VAL A 325 -1.33 18.10 -40.81
C VAL A 325 -2.07 19.28 -40.18
N VAL A 326 -3.15 18.99 -39.46
CA VAL A 326 -4.00 19.96 -38.75
C VAL A 326 -3.66 19.96 -37.26
N ALA A 327 -3.28 21.12 -36.71
CA ALA A 327 -2.92 21.27 -35.28
C ALA A 327 -4.11 21.15 -34.31
N ASN A 328 -5.34 21.39 -34.77
CA ASN A 328 -6.54 21.26 -33.95
C ASN A 328 -7.03 19.81 -33.96
N THR A 329 -6.78 19.08 -32.88
CA THR A 329 -7.35 17.75 -32.66
C THR A 329 -8.87 17.81 -32.45
N LEU A 330 -9.63 16.94 -33.12
CA LEU A 330 -11.06 16.76 -32.86
C LEU A 330 -11.30 16.29 -31.41
N ASN A 331 -12.42 16.71 -30.82
CA ASN A 331 -12.84 16.29 -29.48
C ASN A 331 -14.17 15.51 -29.58
N CYS A 332 -14.23 14.34 -28.94
CA CYS A 332 -15.36 13.42 -28.96
C CYS A 332 -15.42 12.64 -27.63
N SER A 333 -16.58 12.08 -27.30
CA SER A 333 -16.69 11.13 -26.17
C SER A 333 -16.10 9.76 -26.52
N GLY A 334 -15.46 9.10 -25.55
CA GLY A 334 -14.85 7.80 -25.74
C GLY A 334 -14.36 7.13 -24.45
N GLU A 335 -13.92 5.87 -24.56
CA GLU A 335 -13.49 5.02 -23.44
C GLU A 335 -11.94 4.96 -23.32
N CYS A 336 -11.33 6.06 -22.88
CA CYS A 336 -9.90 6.10 -22.54
C CYS A 336 -9.70 6.19 -21.03
N ASP A 337 -8.63 5.58 -20.52
CA ASP A 337 -8.16 5.80 -19.16
C ASP A 337 -7.48 7.18 -19.03
N VAL A 338 -7.21 7.59 -17.79
CA VAL A 338 -6.62 8.90 -17.44
C VAL A 338 -5.27 9.20 -18.13
N GLY A 339 -4.62 8.17 -18.69
CA GLY A 339 -3.38 8.26 -19.46
C GLY A 339 -3.51 8.74 -20.91
N GLY A 340 -4.71 9.07 -21.39
CA GLY A 340 -4.88 9.51 -22.78
C GLY A 340 -6.20 10.21 -23.11
N ARG A 341 -6.42 10.41 -24.42
CA ARG A 341 -7.60 11.02 -25.02
C ARG A 341 -8.12 10.19 -26.21
N PRO A 342 -9.43 10.19 -26.52
CA PRO A 342 -9.96 9.40 -27.64
C PRO A 342 -9.42 9.89 -28.98
N ALA A 343 -9.07 8.95 -29.86
CA ALA A 343 -8.69 9.26 -31.24
C ALA A 343 -9.96 9.53 -32.07
N CYS A 344 -10.26 10.79 -32.34
CA CYS A 344 -11.53 11.22 -32.92
C CYS A 344 -11.49 11.34 -34.45
N TYR A 345 -12.58 10.96 -35.13
CA TYR A 345 -12.75 11.01 -36.59
C TYR A 345 -14.23 11.20 -36.97
N TYR A 346 -14.54 11.47 -38.24
CA TYR A 346 -15.91 11.59 -38.74
C TYR A 346 -16.43 10.26 -39.28
N ALA A 347 -17.46 9.68 -38.66
CA ALA A 347 -17.95 8.34 -39.00
C ALA A 347 -18.62 8.22 -40.37
N MET A 348 -19.18 9.32 -40.91
CA MET A 348 -19.77 9.38 -42.25
C MET A 348 -19.49 10.74 -42.92
N PRO A 349 -19.43 10.82 -44.26
CA PRO A 349 -19.39 12.10 -44.96
C PRO A 349 -20.62 12.96 -44.63
N GLY A 350 -20.41 14.11 -43.99
CA GLY A 350 -21.47 15.07 -43.65
C GLY A 350 -22.08 14.94 -42.24
N THR A 351 -21.68 13.96 -41.41
CA THR A 351 -22.03 13.99 -39.98
C THR A 351 -21.18 15.01 -39.23
N ILE A 352 -21.83 15.90 -38.47
CA ILE A 352 -21.17 17.00 -37.74
C ILE A 352 -20.47 16.51 -36.45
N GLU A 353 -20.99 15.45 -35.83
CA GLU A 353 -20.46 14.91 -34.58
C GLU A 353 -19.30 13.92 -34.83
N PRO A 354 -18.09 14.18 -34.31
CA PRO A 354 -16.98 13.23 -34.37
C PRO A 354 -17.16 12.10 -33.36
N GLN A 355 -16.63 10.92 -33.68
CA GLN A 355 -16.69 9.71 -32.84
C GLN A 355 -15.28 9.18 -32.58
N GLN A 356 -15.10 8.42 -31.49
CA GLN A 356 -13.85 7.70 -31.24
C GLN A 356 -13.65 6.60 -32.30
N TYR A 357 -12.41 6.39 -32.74
CA TYR A 357 -12.02 5.28 -33.61
C TYR A 357 -11.99 3.95 -32.84
N TRP A 358 -12.54 2.89 -33.41
CA TRP A 358 -12.53 1.53 -32.87
C TRP A 358 -12.00 0.56 -33.94
N ASP A 359 -11.18 -0.41 -33.51
CA ASP A 359 -10.75 -1.54 -34.34
C ASP A 359 -11.09 -2.89 -33.69
N MET A 360 -10.57 -4.00 -34.23
CA MET A 360 -10.80 -5.35 -33.70
C MET A 360 -10.22 -5.58 -32.28
N SER A 361 -9.36 -4.68 -31.79
CA SER A 361 -8.80 -4.69 -30.43
C SER A 361 -9.55 -3.74 -29.48
N GLY A 362 -10.52 -2.95 -29.97
CA GLY A 362 -11.38 -2.08 -29.18
C GLY A 362 -11.22 -0.58 -29.50
N PRO A 363 -11.57 0.31 -28.56
CA PRO A 363 -11.43 1.75 -28.74
C PRO A 363 -9.95 2.17 -28.80
N ARG A 364 -9.63 3.14 -29.65
CA ARG A 364 -8.28 3.72 -29.75
C ARG A 364 -8.18 5.06 -29.05
N CYS A 365 -7.10 5.19 -28.30
CA CYS A 365 -6.72 6.40 -27.58
C CYS A 365 -5.34 6.89 -28.04
N VAL A 366 -5.13 8.20 -27.95
CA VAL A 366 -3.80 8.81 -28.02
C VAL A 366 -3.32 9.00 -26.60
N CYS A 367 -2.18 8.39 -26.27
CA CYS A 367 -1.63 8.38 -24.92
C CYS A 367 -0.72 9.58 -24.69
N TYR A 368 -0.70 10.08 -23.46
CA TYR A 368 0.27 11.10 -23.03
C TYR A 368 1.66 10.46 -22.88
N ASP A 369 2.71 11.31 -22.91
CA ASP A 369 4.10 10.89 -22.70
C ASP A 369 4.24 9.97 -21.47
N GLY A 370 4.74 8.75 -21.67
CA GLY A 370 4.87 7.71 -20.63
C GLY A 370 3.68 6.77 -20.44
N TYR A 371 2.60 6.88 -21.21
CA TYR A 371 1.46 5.95 -21.18
C TYR A 371 1.35 5.12 -22.47
N PHE A 372 0.89 3.86 -22.36
CA PHE A 372 0.77 2.96 -23.51
C PHE A 372 -0.37 1.93 -23.43
N GLY A 373 -0.57 1.21 -24.54
CA GLY A 373 -1.67 0.26 -24.76
C GLY A 373 -2.94 0.94 -25.29
N HIS A 374 -3.88 0.15 -25.83
CA HIS A 374 -5.03 0.64 -26.60
C HIS A 374 -5.89 1.71 -25.89
N LYS A 375 -6.09 1.56 -24.57
CA LYS A 375 -6.82 2.51 -23.70
C LYS A 375 -5.93 3.49 -22.91
N CYS A 376 -4.60 3.44 -23.09
CA CYS A 376 -3.60 4.19 -22.31
C CYS A 376 -3.57 3.82 -20.82
N HIS A 377 -3.80 2.54 -20.52
CA HIS A 377 -3.90 1.99 -19.17
C HIS A 377 -2.57 1.52 -18.55
N HIS A 378 -1.52 1.34 -19.34
CA HIS A 378 -0.18 1.04 -18.84
C HIS A 378 0.63 2.33 -18.72
N ILE A 379 1.51 2.40 -17.72
CA ILE A 379 2.45 3.50 -17.52
C ILE A 379 3.85 2.91 -17.59
N ASP A 380 4.72 3.52 -18.38
CA ASP A 380 6.13 3.14 -18.46
C ASP A 380 6.89 3.63 -17.22
N SER A 381 8.03 3.00 -16.93
CA SER A 381 8.76 3.17 -15.68
C SER A 381 10.27 3.26 -15.88
N CYS A 382 10.91 4.18 -15.17
CA CYS A 382 12.36 4.23 -15.11
C CYS A 382 12.87 2.98 -14.38
N PRO A 383 13.77 2.19 -14.98
CA PRO A 383 14.21 0.92 -14.42
C PRO A 383 15.05 1.10 -13.15
N GLN A 384 15.09 0.07 -12.30
CA GLN A 384 15.87 0.09 -11.07
C GLN A 384 17.35 0.38 -11.34
N GLN A 385 17.90 1.41 -10.68
CA GLN A 385 19.28 1.86 -10.88
C GLN A 385 20.04 1.97 -9.56
N THR A 386 21.16 1.25 -9.44
CA THR A 386 22.11 1.42 -8.33
C THR A 386 23.21 2.41 -8.72
N ILE A 387 23.46 3.42 -7.87
CA ILE A 387 24.52 4.42 -8.04
C ILE A 387 25.40 4.42 -6.79
N GLY A 388 26.72 4.44 -6.97
CA GLY A 388 27.69 4.64 -5.88
C GLY A 388 28.28 6.04 -5.94
N GLU A 389 27.93 6.91 -5.00
CA GLU A 389 28.50 8.26 -4.88
C GLU A 389 29.27 8.46 -3.57
N THR A 390 29.89 9.63 -3.39
CA THR A 390 30.57 10.02 -2.13
C THR A 390 29.65 10.11 -0.90
N ILE A 391 28.32 10.05 -1.12
CA ILE A 391 27.25 10.00 -0.11
C ILE A 391 26.70 8.57 0.11
N GLY A 392 27.25 7.55 -0.57
CA GLY A 392 26.98 6.13 -0.34
C GLY A 392 26.46 5.36 -1.56
N ARG A 393 26.20 4.06 -1.38
CA ARG A 393 25.46 3.24 -2.36
C ARG A 393 23.96 3.55 -2.24
N MET A 394 23.33 3.86 -3.36
CA MET A 394 21.93 4.25 -3.46
C MET A 394 21.24 3.33 -4.47
N VAL A 395 20.10 2.75 -4.09
CA VAL A 395 19.27 1.93 -4.98
C VAL A 395 17.99 2.69 -5.26
N TRP A 396 17.84 3.17 -6.49
CA TRP A 396 16.60 3.77 -6.98
C TRP A 396 15.73 2.64 -7.53
N ASN A 397 14.64 2.30 -6.83
CA ASN A 397 13.68 1.29 -7.28
C ASN A 397 12.94 1.76 -8.53
N GLU A 398 12.39 0.81 -9.29
CA GLU A 398 11.52 1.10 -10.44
C GLU A 398 10.42 2.10 -10.07
N THR A 399 10.21 3.11 -10.93
CA THR A 399 9.27 4.22 -10.67
C THR A 399 8.67 4.70 -11.98
N SER A 400 7.34 4.80 -12.02
CA SER A 400 6.58 5.24 -13.19
C SER A 400 6.91 6.68 -13.61
N VAL A 401 6.73 6.99 -14.90
CA VAL A 401 6.88 8.33 -15.46
C VAL A 401 6.07 9.38 -14.68
N ASN A 402 6.67 10.55 -14.47
CA ASN A 402 6.24 11.64 -13.58
C ASN A 402 6.26 11.30 -12.06
N GLY A 403 6.44 10.03 -11.69
CA GLY A 403 6.66 9.58 -10.32
C GLY A 403 7.96 10.14 -9.72
N THR A 404 7.97 10.31 -8.40
CA THR A 404 9.16 10.81 -7.66
C THR A 404 9.60 9.77 -6.63
N ALA A 405 10.68 9.07 -6.92
CA ALA A 405 11.31 8.14 -5.99
C ALA A 405 11.93 8.88 -4.82
N ARG A 406 11.93 8.23 -3.65
CA ARG A 406 12.50 8.76 -2.40
C ARG A 406 13.33 7.68 -1.72
N ILE A 407 14.56 8.00 -1.34
CA ILE A 407 15.44 7.11 -0.58
C ILE A 407 16.07 7.88 0.59
N ALA A 408 16.37 7.21 1.70
CA ALA A 408 17.09 7.85 2.81
C ALA A 408 18.55 8.18 2.42
N CYS A 409 19.12 9.25 2.96
CA CYS A 409 20.55 9.54 2.85
C CYS A 409 21.37 8.38 3.44
N PRO A 410 22.21 7.64 2.67
CA PRO A 410 22.87 6.43 3.17
C PRO A 410 23.81 6.63 4.38
N TYR A 411 24.33 7.85 4.56
CA TYR A 411 25.19 8.25 5.69
C TYR A 411 24.59 9.39 6.54
N GLY A 412 23.35 9.80 6.27
CA GLY A 412 22.70 10.94 6.93
C GLY A 412 22.03 10.57 8.26
N PRO A 413 21.71 11.56 9.12
CA PRO A 413 20.83 11.33 10.26
C PRO A 413 19.40 11.00 9.79
N ALA A 414 18.64 10.32 10.64
CA ALA A 414 17.28 9.89 10.32
C ALA A 414 16.37 11.07 9.90
N GLY A 415 15.55 10.85 8.86
CA GLY A 415 14.59 11.82 8.33
C GLY A 415 15.02 12.57 7.07
N TYR A 416 16.30 12.54 6.68
CA TYR A 416 16.75 13.14 5.41
C TYR A 416 16.64 12.16 4.24
N THR A 417 15.95 12.58 3.18
CA THR A 417 15.72 11.77 1.97
C THR A 417 16.12 12.49 0.70
N LEU A 418 16.74 11.76 -0.22
CA LEU A 418 17.00 12.18 -1.60
C LEU A 418 15.76 11.94 -2.47
N HIS A 419 15.41 12.92 -3.29
CA HIS A 419 14.35 12.82 -4.29
C HIS A 419 14.92 12.74 -5.72
N ARG A 420 14.30 11.92 -6.55
CA ARG A 420 14.61 11.81 -7.99
C ARG A 420 13.33 11.52 -8.77
N ARG A 421 13.05 12.29 -9.82
CA ARG A 421 11.89 12.09 -10.69
C ARG A 421 12.23 11.13 -11.84
N CYS A 422 11.28 10.30 -12.23
CA CYS A 422 11.29 9.66 -13.55
C CYS A 422 10.61 10.60 -14.55
N SER A 423 11.34 11.05 -15.57
CA SER A 423 10.84 11.93 -16.63
C SER A 423 10.73 11.17 -17.95
N TRP A 424 9.79 11.54 -18.81
CA TRP A 424 9.79 11.06 -20.19
C TRP A 424 10.75 11.91 -21.04
N ASP A 425 11.70 11.26 -21.71
CA ASP A 425 12.51 11.92 -22.73
C ASP A 425 11.75 11.87 -24.07
N ARG A 426 11.54 13.04 -24.68
CA ARG A 426 10.78 13.18 -25.93
C ARG A 426 11.60 12.90 -27.19
N ASP A 427 12.92 13.01 -27.10
CA ASP A 427 13.84 12.80 -28.23
C ASP A 427 14.33 11.34 -28.26
N GLU A 428 14.45 10.70 -27.09
CA GLU A 428 14.79 9.27 -26.96
C GLU A 428 13.56 8.35 -26.81
N GLU A 429 12.34 8.90 -26.75
CA GLU A 429 11.04 8.22 -26.58
C GLU A 429 11.03 7.14 -25.47
N ARG A 430 11.58 7.46 -24.30
CA ARG A 430 11.76 6.51 -23.19
C ARG A 430 11.72 7.16 -21.80
N PRO A 431 11.46 6.39 -20.72
CA PRO A 431 11.59 6.88 -19.35
C PRO A 431 13.06 7.05 -18.96
N VAL A 432 13.46 8.28 -18.63
CA VAL A 432 14.81 8.65 -18.20
C VAL A 432 14.76 9.24 -16.79
N TRP A 433 15.66 8.77 -15.92
CA TRP A 433 15.80 9.32 -14.57
C TRP A 433 16.42 10.73 -14.59
N GLU A 434 15.76 11.71 -13.98
CA GLU A 434 16.34 13.04 -13.73
C GLU A 434 17.61 12.95 -12.84
N LYS A 435 18.39 14.02 -12.82
CA LYS A 435 19.51 14.17 -11.86
C LYS A 435 18.94 14.43 -10.45
N PRO A 436 19.51 13.84 -9.37
CA PRO A 436 19.08 14.13 -8.00
C PRO A 436 19.15 15.63 -7.68
N MET A 437 18.21 16.13 -6.88
CA MET A 437 18.20 17.55 -6.51
C MET A 437 19.46 17.93 -5.72
N ALA A 438 20.17 18.98 -6.17
CA ALA A 438 21.43 19.41 -5.57
C ALA A 438 21.30 19.83 -4.09
N ILE A 439 20.11 20.28 -3.67
CA ILE A 439 19.78 20.62 -2.28
C ILE A 439 19.79 19.37 -1.40
N ASP A 440 19.14 18.29 -1.85
CA ASP A 440 19.10 17.02 -1.13
C ASP A 440 20.49 16.39 -1.06
N VAL A 441 21.24 16.39 -2.16
CA VAL A 441 22.63 15.90 -2.23
C VAL A 441 23.57 16.69 -1.31
N ALA A 442 23.35 17.99 -1.15
CA ALA A 442 24.08 18.83 -0.19
C ALA A 442 23.65 18.58 1.27
N SER A 443 22.44 18.05 1.50
CA SER A 443 21.91 17.74 2.83
C SER A 443 22.39 16.37 3.35
N CYS A 444 22.74 15.43 2.46
CA CYS A 444 23.34 14.15 2.87
C CYS A 444 24.81 14.29 3.30
N ARG A 445 25.19 13.59 4.38
CA ARG A 445 26.57 13.49 4.86
C ARG A 445 27.43 12.64 3.91
N LYS A 446 28.71 12.98 3.75
CA LYS A 446 29.69 12.24 2.92
C LYS A 446 30.50 11.23 3.76
N LYS A 447 30.99 10.14 3.14
CA LYS A 447 31.75 9.05 3.81
C LYS A 447 32.85 9.56 4.74
N ASN A 448 33.71 10.46 4.26
CA ASN A 448 34.82 11.00 5.04
C ASN A 448 34.37 11.78 6.30
N GLY A 449 33.22 12.46 6.26
CA GLY A 449 32.65 13.15 7.41
C GLY A 449 32.18 12.15 8.47
N LEU A 450 31.47 11.09 8.06
CA LEU A 450 31.03 10.03 8.96
C LEU A 450 32.22 9.28 9.59
N LEU A 451 33.24 8.91 8.80
CA LEU A 451 34.47 8.30 9.32
C LEU A 451 35.22 9.22 10.30
N THR A 452 35.22 10.54 10.07
CA THR A 452 35.81 11.52 11.00
C THR A 452 35.05 11.54 12.33
N HIS A 453 33.71 11.56 12.31
CA HIS A 453 32.91 11.47 13.54
C HIS A 453 33.11 10.14 14.27
N MET A 454 33.18 9.01 13.58
CA MET A 454 33.47 7.70 14.18
C MET A 454 34.87 7.68 14.83
N GLY A 455 35.86 8.34 14.22
CA GLY A 455 37.18 8.55 14.82
C GLY A 455 37.15 9.43 16.08
N VAL A 456 36.33 10.48 16.11
CA VAL A 456 36.12 11.30 17.32
C VAL A 456 35.42 10.51 18.42
N LEU A 457 34.36 9.76 18.11
CA LEU A 457 33.66 8.89 19.05
C LEU A 457 34.61 7.83 19.64
N ASN A 458 35.44 7.20 18.81
CA ASN A 458 36.43 6.22 19.26
C ASN A 458 37.41 6.82 20.29
N ASN A 459 37.89 8.04 20.05
CA ASN A 459 38.76 8.75 20.99
C ASN A 459 38.02 9.25 22.25
N TYR A 460 36.71 9.53 22.16
CA TYR A 460 35.88 9.91 23.30
C TYR A 460 35.65 8.71 24.23
N VAL A 461 35.26 7.55 23.68
CA VAL A 461 35.15 6.27 24.40
C VAL A 461 36.51 5.87 24.98
N ASP A 462 37.58 6.04 24.19
CA ASP A 462 39.00 6.07 24.55
C ASP A 462 39.32 6.76 25.90
N ARG A 463 38.77 7.97 26.09
CA ARG A 463 39.26 8.94 27.09
C ARG A 463 38.23 9.44 28.09
N ALA A 464 36.99 8.96 28.01
CA ALA A 464 35.93 9.29 28.94
C ALA A 464 36.34 8.99 30.39
N LYS A 465 35.94 9.89 31.31
CA LYS A 465 36.16 9.77 32.76
C LYS A 465 35.03 9.05 33.50
N THR A 466 33.86 8.95 32.88
CA THR A 466 32.64 8.33 33.42
C THR A 466 32.04 7.46 32.33
N ILE A 467 31.91 6.16 32.61
CA ILE A 467 31.62 5.15 31.58
C ILE A 467 30.14 5.22 31.16
N SER A 468 29.20 5.46 32.08
CA SER A 468 27.77 5.64 31.77
C SER A 468 27.54 6.68 30.66
N THR A 469 28.02 7.90 30.87
CA THR A 469 27.96 9.01 29.88
C THR A 469 28.72 8.75 28.58
N ALA A 470 29.56 7.71 28.51
CA ALA A 470 30.22 7.30 27.27
C ALA A 470 29.39 6.26 26.51
N MET A 471 28.71 5.36 27.23
CA MET A 471 27.92 4.29 26.63
C MET A 471 26.57 4.79 26.11
N ASP A 472 25.88 5.70 26.82
CA ASP A 472 24.63 6.30 26.34
C ASP A 472 24.86 7.03 25.00
N THR A 473 25.91 7.87 24.93
CA THR A 473 26.33 8.58 23.71
C THR A 473 26.80 7.64 22.60
N LEU A 474 27.39 6.48 22.95
CA LEU A 474 27.82 5.48 21.97
C LEU A 474 26.59 4.77 21.36
N VAL A 475 25.60 4.37 22.16
CA VAL A 475 24.35 3.76 21.64
C VAL A 475 23.63 4.74 20.71
N GLU A 476 23.41 5.98 21.18
CA GLU A 476 22.74 7.04 20.41
C GLU A 476 23.44 7.34 19.07
N PHE A 477 24.77 7.31 19.03
CA PHE A 477 25.52 7.56 17.79
C PHE A 477 25.61 6.34 16.87
N LEU A 478 25.59 5.11 17.40
CA LEU A 478 25.74 3.90 16.58
C LEU A 478 24.43 3.42 15.94
N GLU A 479 23.27 3.57 16.59
CA GLU A 479 21.97 3.14 16.02
C GLU A 479 21.71 3.73 14.61
N PRO A 480 21.89 5.03 14.33
CA PRO A 480 21.72 5.59 12.99
C PRO A 480 22.78 5.17 11.96
N VAL A 481 23.90 4.61 12.41
CA VAL A 481 25.07 4.26 11.57
C VAL A 481 25.06 2.78 11.16
N LEU A 482 24.19 1.94 11.73
CA LEU A 482 24.03 0.52 11.39
C LEU A 482 23.86 0.27 9.88
N ALA A 483 22.93 0.98 9.23
CA ALA A 483 22.66 0.84 7.80
C ALA A 483 23.86 1.30 6.94
N ALA A 484 24.50 2.41 7.33
CA ALA A 484 25.72 2.91 6.70
C ALA A 484 26.89 1.91 6.79
N ALA A 485 27.02 1.25 7.95
CA ALA A 485 28.04 0.25 8.22
C ALA A 485 27.82 -1.05 7.44
N ALA A 486 26.56 -1.44 7.21
CA ALA A 486 26.22 -2.68 6.50
C ALA A 486 26.47 -2.56 4.98
N LEU A 487 26.29 -1.36 4.42
CA LEU A 487 26.56 -1.04 3.02
C LEU A 487 28.04 -0.74 2.72
N ASP A 488 28.90 -0.63 3.75
CA ASP A 488 30.28 -0.18 3.60
C ASP A 488 31.23 -0.79 4.65
N ALA A 489 32.03 -1.77 4.22
CA ALA A 489 32.96 -2.49 5.08
C ALA A 489 34.05 -1.61 5.75
N ASP A 490 34.34 -0.39 5.26
CA ASP A 490 35.22 0.53 5.98
C ASP A 490 34.53 1.14 7.19
N ILE A 491 33.23 1.46 7.06
CA ILE A 491 32.42 2.01 8.15
C ILE A 491 32.17 0.90 9.19
N GLY A 492 31.83 -0.31 8.74
CA GLY A 492 31.75 -1.51 9.59
C GLY A 492 33.02 -1.79 10.41
N ARG A 493 34.20 -1.74 9.78
CA ARG A 493 35.49 -1.90 10.47
C ARG A 493 35.79 -0.80 11.49
N HIS A 494 35.29 0.43 11.29
CA HIS A 494 35.42 1.49 12.29
C HIS A 494 34.39 1.34 13.43
N MET A 495 33.17 0.90 13.14
CA MET A 495 32.14 0.64 14.14
C MET A 495 32.55 -0.47 15.11
N ILE A 496 33.01 -1.60 14.59
CA ILE A 496 33.53 -2.71 15.41
C ILE A 496 34.78 -2.27 16.21
N GLY A 497 35.58 -1.34 15.69
CA GLY A 497 36.70 -0.73 16.42
C GLY A 497 36.27 0.14 17.61
N VAL A 498 35.16 0.88 17.50
CA VAL A 498 34.57 1.65 18.61
C VAL A 498 34.07 0.71 19.72
N ILE A 499 33.46 -0.41 19.35
CA ILE A 499 32.92 -1.40 20.29
C ILE A 499 34.02 -2.22 20.97
N ASP A 500 35.09 -2.59 20.24
CA ASP A 500 36.33 -3.17 20.82
C ASP A 500 36.92 -2.23 21.90
N ASN A 501 37.00 -0.93 21.63
CA ASN A 501 37.45 0.04 22.64
C ASN A 501 36.47 0.21 23.83
N ALA A 502 35.16 0.00 23.64
CA ALA A 502 34.18 -0.02 24.73
C ALA A 502 34.33 -1.27 25.64
N MET A 503 34.64 -2.44 25.08
CA MET A 503 34.91 -3.68 25.85
C MET A 503 36.15 -3.57 26.75
N ARG A 504 37.07 -2.64 26.47
CA ARG A 504 38.32 -2.47 27.24
C ARG A 504 38.16 -1.59 28.48
N ARG A 505 36.95 -1.11 28.78
CA ARG A 505 36.66 -0.25 29.95
C ARG A 505 36.17 -1.07 31.15
N ASN A 506 36.21 -0.48 32.34
CA ASN A 506 35.81 -1.17 33.57
C ASN A 506 34.28 -1.12 33.77
N TRP A 507 33.57 -2.17 33.38
CA TRP A 507 32.10 -2.20 33.45
C TRP A 507 31.52 -2.26 34.89
N SER A 508 32.35 -2.38 35.93
CA SER A 508 31.89 -2.30 37.33
C SER A 508 31.56 -0.88 37.83
N GLU A 509 31.81 0.16 37.03
CA GLU A 509 31.54 1.57 37.37
C GLU A 509 30.20 2.11 36.82
N LEU A 510 29.37 1.28 36.18
CA LEU A 510 28.09 1.71 35.61
C LEU A 510 26.99 1.87 36.68
N THR A 511 26.25 2.97 36.61
CA THR A 511 25.02 3.20 37.38
C THR A 511 23.83 2.46 36.77
N ALA A 512 22.79 2.19 37.57
CA ALA A 512 21.64 1.35 37.19
C ALA A 512 20.88 1.76 35.90
N ASN A 513 20.96 3.01 35.44
CA ASN A 513 20.41 3.42 34.15
C ASN A 513 21.30 2.95 32.97
N ALA A 514 22.62 2.96 33.13
CA ALA A 514 23.57 2.65 32.07
C ALA A 514 23.75 1.14 31.84
N THR A 515 23.27 0.30 32.76
CA THR A 515 23.12 -1.15 32.54
C THR A 515 22.21 -1.49 31.34
N ASP A 516 21.25 -0.62 30.98
CA ASP A 516 20.45 -0.74 29.74
C ASP A 516 21.33 -0.63 28.49
N ALA A 517 22.24 0.35 28.45
CA ALA A 517 23.20 0.51 27.35
C ALA A 517 24.13 -0.71 27.20
N GLY A 518 24.45 -1.39 28.31
CA GLY A 518 25.19 -2.65 28.30
C GLY A 518 24.44 -3.79 27.61
N ALA A 519 23.14 -3.94 27.88
CA ALA A 519 22.29 -4.95 27.22
C ALA A 519 21.99 -4.59 25.75
N ARG A 520 21.91 -3.30 25.41
CA ARG A 520 21.64 -2.84 24.04
C ARG A 520 22.82 -3.03 23.08
N LEU A 521 24.07 -3.04 23.54
CA LEU A 521 25.24 -3.21 22.66
C LEU A 521 25.29 -4.57 21.93
N PRO A 522 25.12 -5.72 22.62
CA PRO A 522 25.02 -7.02 21.97
C PRO A 522 23.84 -7.10 20.98
N ALA A 523 22.67 -6.59 21.35
CA ALA A 523 21.50 -6.54 20.47
C ALA A 523 21.77 -5.72 19.20
N LEU A 524 22.40 -4.55 19.34
CA LEU A 524 22.81 -3.68 18.23
C LEU A 524 23.82 -4.38 17.30
N MET A 525 24.72 -5.20 17.84
CA MET A 525 25.67 -5.99 17.04
C MET A 525 25.02 -7.19 16.32
N ILE A 526 24.01 -7.82 16.91
CA ILE A 526 23.20 -8.84 16.22
C ILE A 526 22.38 -8.20 15.08
N THR A 527 21.74 -7.06 15.34
CA THR A 527 21.05 -6.25 14.33
C THR A 527 22.02 -5.89 13.19
N TYR A 528 23.22 -5.40 13.51
CA TYR A 528 24.25 -5.12 12.51
C TYR A 528 24.59 -6.36 11.65
N ALA A 529 24.91 -7.49 12.28
CA ALA A 529 25.29 -8.71 11.59
C ALA A 529 24.21 -9.18 10.59
N SER A 530 22.94 -9.10 10.99
CA SER A 530 21.81 -9.48 10.13
C SER A 530 21.61 -8.59 8.89
N LEU A 531 22.15 -7.36 8.88
CA LEU A 531 22.08 -6.47 7.71
C LEU A 531 23.11 -6.83 6.61
N LEU A 532 24.16 -7.60 6.94
CA LEU A 532 25.22 -7.98 6.00
C LEU A 532 24.80 -9.03 4.95
N GLU A 533 23.61 -9.63 5.11
CA GLU A 533 23.02 -10.61 4.18
C GLU A 533 22.86 -10.06 2.75
N GLN A 534 22.71 -8.74 2.56
CA GLN A 534 22.50 -8.14 1.23
C GLN A 534 23.69 -8.28 0.27
N GLU A 535 24.86 -8.76 0.73
CA GLU A 535 25.97 -9.16 -0.15
C GLU A 535 26.40 -10.64 0.02
N SER A 536 25.69 -11.47 0.80
CA SER A 536 26.06 -12.88 0.98
C SER A 536 25.59 -13.75 -0.19
N VAL A 537 26.55 -14.31 -0.92
CA VAL A 537 26.34 -15.36 -1.92
C VAL A 537 26.61 -16.71 -1.25
N ALA A 538 25.96 -17.78 -1.73
CA ALA A 538 26.23 -19.15 -1.27
C ALA A 538 27.73 -19.49 -1.27
N GLY A 539 28.17 -20.29 -0.30
CA GLY A 539 29.57 -20.69 -0.10
C GLY A 539 30.52 -19.57 0.40
N ARG A 540 30.07 -18.30 0.52
CA ARG A 540 30.91 -17.14 0.87
C ARG A 540 30.59 -16.53 2.23
N VAL A 541 31.55 -16.68 3.15
CA VAL A 541 31.54 -16.08 4.48
C VAL A 541 32.01 -14.62 4.44
N HIS A 542 31.25 -13.70 5.03
CA HIS A 542 31.64 -12.30 5.26
C HIS A 542 32.26 -12.13 6.64
N ASN A 543 33.59 -11.96 6.69
CA ASN A 543 34.35 -11.78 7.92
C ASN A 543 34.71 -10.30 8.16
N LEU A 544 34.37 -9.79 9.34
CA LEU A 544 34.81 -8.49 9.85
C LEU A 544 35.56 -8.66 11.17
N SER A 545 36.62 -7.88 11.37
CA SER A 545 37.42 -7.87 12.59
C SER A 545 37.76 -6.45 13.04
N SER A 546 37.89 -6.28 14.35
CA SER A 546 38.48 -5.07 14.95
C SER A 546 39.97 -4.96 14.61
N LYS A 547 40.51 -3.74 14.56
CA LYS A 547 41.98 -3.53 14.43
C LYS A 547 42.78 -4.19 15.56
N GLY A 548 42.17 -4.40 16.73
CA GLY A 548 42.76 -5.09 17.87
C GLY A 548 42.67 -6.62 17.84
N HIS A 549 41.89 -7.21 16.92
CA HIS A 549 41.59 -8.66 16.88
C HIS A 549 40.99 -9.20 18.20
N SER A 550 40.30 -8.35 18.96
CA SER A 550 39.57 -8.71 20.19
C SER A 550 38.07 -8.93 19.95
N MET A 551 37.58 -8.54 18.78
CA MET A 551 36.22 -8.80 18.29
C MET A 551 36.28 -9.24 16.83
N HIS A 552 35.56 -10.32 16.52
CA HIS A 552 35.39 -10.89 15.18
C HIS A 552 33.89 -11.19 14.96
N LEU A 553 33.43 -10.95 13.74
CA LEU A 553 32.05 -11.18 13.30
C LEU A 553 32.10 -11.89 11.96
N ALA A 554 31.38 -13.01 11.84
CA ALA A 554 31.11 -13.66 10.57
C ALA A 554 29.60 -13.74 10.33
N ALA A 555 29.19 -13.44 9.09
CA ALA A 555 27.85 -13.69 8.58
C ALA A 555 27.95 -14.52 7.30
N THR A 556 27.09 -15.53 7.14
CA THR A 556 27.05 -16.39 5.95
C THR A 556 25.69 -17.04 5.77
N LEU A 557 25.30 -17.34 4.53
CA LEU A 557 24.18 -18.26 4.29
C LEU A 557 24.57 -19.67 4.77
N TRP A 558 23.64 -20.37 5.39
CA TRP A 558 23.79 -21.76 5.80
C TRP A 558 23.29 -22.67 4.67
N ASP A 559 24.22 -23.13 3.87
CA ASP A 559 24.01 -24.04 2.74
C ASP A 559 24.80 -25.36 2.93
N ASP A 560 24.61 -26.31 2.02
CA ASP A 560 25.32 -27.60 2.05
C ASP A 560 26.80 -27.49 1.62
N GLU A 561 27.29 -26.32 1.14
CA GLU A 561 28.72 -26.08 0.90
C GLU A 561 29.47 -25.64 2.18
N ILE A 562 28.74 -25.07 3.14
CA ILE A 562 29.25 -24.63 4.44
C ILE A 562 28.95 -25.65 5.56
N GLY A 563 27.98 -26.53 5.36
CA GLY A 563 27.78 -27.71 6.22
C GLY A 563 29.07 -28.53 6.40
N ASN A 564 29.38 -28.89 7.64
CA ASN A 564 30.62 -29.55 8.09
C ASN A 564 31.93 -28.78 7.86
N ARG A 565 31.89 -27.51 7.41
CA ARG A 565 33.09 -26.68 7.19
C ARG A 565 33.50 -25.95 8.47
N THR A 566 34.80 -25.90 8.75
CA THR A 566 35.34 -25.15 9.89
C THR A 566 35.38 -23.65 9.59
N LEU A 567 34.61 -22.87 10.35
CA LEU A 567 34.53 -21.42 10.31
C LEU A 567 35.39 -20.83 11.45
N PHE A 568 36.48 -20.17 11.10
CA PHE A 568 37.38 -19.54 12.09
C PHE A 568 36.93 -18.12 12.43
N LEU A 569 36.46 -17.93 13.66
CA LEU A 569 35.99 -16.64 14.20
C LEU A 569 37.12 -15.85 14.87
N GLY A 570 38.31 -15.90 14.28
CA GLY A 570 39.55 -15.38 14.86
C GLY A 570 40.57 -16.49 15.14
N PRO A 571 41.70 -16.17 15.79
CA PRO A 571 42.79 -17.13 16.04
C PRO A 571 42.48 -18.13 17.17
N ASP A 572 41.55 -17.79 18.07
CA ASP A 572 41.30 -18.48 19.34
C ASP A 572 39.86 -19.03 19.45
N CYS A 573 39.07 -18.97 18.37
CA CYS A 573 37.70 -19.49 18.31
C CYS A 573 37.34 -20.03 16.92
N PHE A 574 36.61 -21.16 16.88
CA PHE A 574 36.05 -21.73 15.65
C PHE A 574 34.65 -22.31 15.89
N VAL A 575 33.88 -22.44 14.79
CA VAL A 575 32.56 -23.08 14.73
C VAL A 575 32.54 -24.06 13.55
N ILE A 576 31.82 -25.17 13.69
CA ILE A 576 31.49 -26.14 12.64
C ILE A 576 29.98 -26.29 12.67
N LEU A 577 29.33 -25.90 11.57
CA LEU A 577 27.88 -26.05 11.39
C LEU A 577 27.55 -27.45 10.87
N PRO A 578 26.49 -28.12 11.35
CA PRO A 578 26.00 -29.35 10.73
C PRO A 578 25.40 -29.07 9.32
N PRO A 579 25.09 -30.12 8.52
CA PRO A 579 24.51 -29.98 7.17
C PRO A 579 23.23 -29.14 7.15
N ALA A 580 22.85 -28.57 6.00
CA ALA A 580 21.65 -27.73 5.89
C ALA A 580 20.32 -28.51 5.95
N ASN A 581 20.36 -29.77 6.41
CA ASN A 581 19.21 -30.58 6.79
C ASN A 581 18.98 -30.63 8.32
N ALA A 582 19.85 -29.98 9.12
CA ALA A 582 19.83 -29.97 10.59
C ALA A 582 18.86 -28.94 11.23
N TYR A 583 18.07 -28.23 10.42
CA TYR A 583 17.02 -27.31 10.87
C TYR A 583 15.66 -27.69 10.27
N PRO A 584 14.54 -27.47 10.98
CA PRO A 584 13.21 -27.85 10.50
C PRO A 584 12.79 -26.99 9.29
N LYS A 585 12.75 -27.61 8.10
CA LYS A 585 12.45 -26.94 6.82
C LYS A 585 10.95 -26.64 6.65
N GLU A 586 10.43 -25.65 7.37
CA GLU A 586 9.12 -25.05 7.03
C GLU A 586 9.18 -24.18 5.76
N ASN A 587 10.35 -23.61 5.44
CA ASN A 587 10.58 -22.81 4.23
C ASN A 587 11.78 -23.32 3.41
N HIS A 588 11.70 -23.18 2.08
CA HIS A 588 12.67 -23.73 1.10
C HIS A 588 13.92 -22.84 0.87
N TYR A 589 14.31 -22.02 1.84
CA TYR A 589 15.42 -21.06 1.70
C TYR A 589 16.50 -21.26 2.77
N PRO A 590 17.79 -21.04 2.45
CA PRO A 590 18.88 -21.10 3.42
C PRO A 590 18.84 -19.88 4.36
N GLU A 591 18.96 -20.11 5.66
CA GLU A 591 19.01 -19.01 6.64
C GLU A 591 20.42 -18.43 6.79
N CYS A 592 20.52 -17.14 7.11
CA CYS A 592 21.79 -16.49 7.43
C CYS A 592 22.23 -16.83 8.87
N PHE A 593 23.34 -17.55 8.98
CA PHE A 593 24.05 -17.81 10.23
C PHE A 593 24.95 -16.63 10.61
N ILE A 594 24.89 -16.23 11.89
CA ILE A 594 25.68 -15.17 12.48
C ILE A 594 26.49 -15.74 13.65
N GLY A 595 27.80 -15.56 13.60
CA GLY A 595 28.73 -15.88 14.68
C GLY A 595 29.53 -14.64 15.09
N ILE A 596 29.47 -14.26 16.38
CA ILE A 596 30.21 -13.12 16.93
C ILE A 596 31.10 -13.62 18.06
N TRP A 597 32.42 -13.53 17.88
CA TRP A 597 33.41 -13.84 18.91
C TRP A 597 33.96 -12.56 19.55
N MET A 598 33.98 -12.55 20.88
CA MET A 598 34.56 -11.50 21.72
C MET A 598 35.58 -12.13 22.67
N ARG A 599 36.76 -11.51 22.76
CA ARG A 599 37.84 -11.98 23.64
C ARG A 599 37.52 -11.82 25.13
N ASN A 600 36.72 -10.80 25.47
CA ASN A 600 36.32 -10.46 26.83
C ASN A 600 34.78 -10.39 26.90
N GLY A 601 34.16 -11.07 27.85
CA GLY A 601 32.71 -11.11 28.06
C GLY A 601 32.12 -9.91 28.80
N THR A 602 32.68 -8.70 28.68
CA THR A 602 32.31 -7.53 29.51
C THR A 602 30.86 -7.06 29.40
N PHE A 603 30.15 -7.39 28.33
CA PHE A 603 28.72 -7.07 28.16
C PHE A 603 27.79 -8.09 28.84
N TYR A 604 28.32 -9.21 29.33
CA TYR A 604 27.55 -10.33 29.86
C TYR A 604 27.81 -10.50 31.37
N PRO A 605 26.85 -11.04 32.15
CA PRO A 605 27.03 -11.29 33.58
C PRO A 605 27.91 -12.53 33.80
N VAL A 606 29.23 -12.36 33.73
CA VAL A 606 30.23 -13.42 33.96
C VAL A 606 31.01 -13.14 35.26
N ALA A 607 31.31 -14.18 36.04
CA ALA A 607 32.12 -14.07 37.27
C ALA A 607 33.54 -13.53 37.00
N ASP A 608 34.07 -13.75 35.80
CA ASP A 608 35.31 -13.17 35.28
C ASP A 608 35.05 -12.63 33.87
N THR A 609 35.10 -11.31 33.72
CA THR A 609 34.84 -10.61 32.45
C THR A 609 35.98 -10.75 31.43
N SER A 610 37.10 -11.37 31.79
CA SER A 610 38.20 -11.69 30.87
C SER A 610 38.05 -13.01 30.12
N LYS A 611 36.99 -13.79 30.39
CA LYS A 611 36.64 -15.01 29.64
C LYS A 611 36.11 -14.63 28.23
N PRO A 612 36.39 -15.43 27.18
CA PRO A 612 35.86 -15.20 25.83
C PRO A 612 34.38 -15.57 25.74
N VAL A 613 33.63 -14.87 24.87
CA VAL A 613 32.21 -15.17 24.60
C VAL A 613 31.99 -15.35 23.10
N LEU A 614 31.15 -16.32 22.76
CA LEU A 614 30.69 -16.61 21.40
C LEU A 614 29.15 -16.49 21.36
N GLU A 615 28.62 -15.52 20.62
CA GLU A 615 27.19 -15.46 20.29
C GLU A 615 26.95 -16.18 18.96
N MET A 616 25.97 -17.09 18.91
CA MET A 616 25.51 -17.74 17.69
C MET A 616 24.00 -17.56 17.53
N THR A 617 23.56 -17.08 16.37
CA THR A 617 22.14 -16.82 16.08
C THR A 617 21.82 -16.97 14.60
N LEU A 618 20.54 -17.18 14.29
CA LEU A 618 19.96 -17.08 12.95
C LEU A 618 19.26 -15.72 12.78
N LYS A 619 18.91 -15.38 11.54
CA LYS A 619 18.29 -14.08 11.20
C LYS A 619 16.76 -14.07 11.30
N GLN A 620 16.08 -15.14 10.87
CA GLN A 620 14.61 -15.10 10.67
C GLN A 620 13.85 -16.08 11.56
N SER A 621 14.47 -17.18 12.00
CA SER A 621 13.80 -18.16 12.86
C SER A 621 13.79 -17.78 14.35
N ASN A 622 12.66 -18.02 15.01
CA ASN A 622 12.58 -18.16 16.48
C ASN A 622 13.09 -19.55 16.96
N HIS A 623 13.64 -20.37 16.06
CA HIS A 623 14.13 -21.71 16.38
C HIS A 623 15.51 -21.65 17.04
N THR A 624 15.50 -21.55 18.37
CA THR A 624 16.72 -21.63 19.21
C THR A 624 17.27 -23.06 19.36
N THR A 625 16.74 -24.04 18.62
CA THR A 625 17.05 -25.48 18.75
C THR A 625 17.13 -26.16 17.38
N LEU A 626 18.16 -26.98 17.19
CA LEU A 626 18.52 -27.72 15.97
C LEU A 626 18.34 -29.24 16.16
N THR A 627 18.30 -30.00 15.06
CA THR A 627 18.20 -31.47 15.12
C THR A 627 19.56 -32.17 15.22
N GLU A 628 20.63 -31.54 14.71
CA GLU A 628 22.02 -31.98 14.87
C GLU A 628 22.83 -30.91 15.64
N PRO A 629 23.86 -31.30 16.43
CA PRO A 629 24.60 -30.37 17.26
C PRO A 629 25.62 -29.54 16.48
N VAL A 630 25.65 -28.24 16.73
CA VAL A 630 26.77 -27.36 16.36
C VAL A 630 27.96 -27.68 17.27
N VAL A 631 29.15 -27.74 16.67
CA VAL A 631 30.42 -27.95 17.38
C VAL A 631 31.23 -26.66 17.31
N PHE A 632 31.73 -26.18 18.44
CA PHE A 632 32.51 -24.95 18.52
C PHE A 632 33.68 -25.11 19.49
N GLY A 633 34.69 -24.24 19.41
CA GLY A 633 35.86 -24.33 20.27
C GLY A 633 36.40 -22.98 20.72
N PHE A 634 36.97 -22.96 21.93
CA PHE A 634 37.73 -21.85 22.49
C PHE A 634 39.15 -22.31 22.86
N ARG A 635 40.18 -21.50 22.58
CA ARG A 635 41.54 -21.77 23.08
C ARG A 635 41.61 -21.44 24.58
N ALA A 636 42.17 -22.36 25.37
CA ALA A 636 42.38 -22.14 26.80
C ALA A 636 43.55 -21.18 27.06
N THR A 637 43.42 -20.30 28.05
CA THR A 637 44.49 -19.36 28.47
C THR A 637 45.41 -19.92 29.56
N ARG A 638 45.07 -21.08 30.14
CA ARG A 638 45.93 -21.90 31.01
C ARG A 638 45.57 -23.37 30.84
N GLU A 639 46.57 -24.24 30.94
CA GLU A 639 46.45 -25.69 30.76
C GLU A 639 46.21 -26.45 32.09
N ASP A 640 46.14 -25.74 33.22
CA ASP A 640 46.18 -26.29 34.59
C ASP A 640 44.80 -26.56 35.23
N LYS A 641 43.70 -26.30 34.52
CA LYS A 641 42.32 -26.38 35.05
C LYS A 641 41.34 -27.02 34.08
N ASN A 642 40.38 -27.77 34.62
CA ASN A 642 39.21 -28.25 33.89
C ASN A 642 38.27 -27.08 33.57
N PHE A 643 37.84 -26.96 32.31
CA PHE A 643 36.82 -26.01 31.88
C PHE A 643 35.53 -26.73 31.46
N THR A 644 34.40 -26.13 31.81
CA THR A 644 33.05 -26.53 31.39
C THR A 644 32.49 -25.51 30.42
N CYS A 645 31.92 -25.99 29.32
CA CYS A 645 31.14 -25.17 28.38
C CYS A 645 29.79 -24.80 29.02
N VAL A 646 29.40 -23.53 28.96
CA VAL A 646 28.09 -23.05 29.45
C VAL A 646 27.40 -22.21 28.38
N LEU A 647 26.06 -22.17 28.43
CA LEU A 647 25.22 -21.30 27.60
C LEU A 647 24.47 -20.29 28.46
N LEU A 648 24.21 -19.11 27.92
CA LEU A 648 23.38 -18.11 28.59
C LEU A 648 21.90 -18.42 28.31
N ASP A 649 21.10 -18.60 29.36
CA ASP A 649 19.64 -18.54 29.21
C ASP A 649 19.20 -17.08 29.11
N LYS A 650 18.58 -16.75 27.97
CA LYS A 650 18.13 -15.39 27.66
C LYS A 650 16.95 -14.94 28.53
N ASN A 651 16.24 -15.87 29.19
CA ASN A 651 15.11 -15.55 30.09
C ASN A 651 15.59 -15.17 31.51
N THR A 652 16.45 -15.98 32.12
CA THR A 652 16.99 -15.73 33.48
C THR A 652 18.22 -14.84 33.50
N GLN A 653 18.89 -14.62 32.36
CA GLN A 653 20.20 -13.94 32.26
C GLN A 653 21.31 -14.63 33.09
N GLN A 654 21.21 -15.96 33.24
CA GLN A 654 22.18 -16.79 33.97
C GLN A 654 22.83 -17.83 33.05
N TRP A 655 24.04 -18.27 33.42
CA TRP A 655 24.77 -19.30 32.69
C TRP A 655 24.35 -20.70 33.14
N SER A 656 23.87 -21.52 32.21
CA SER A 656 23.46 -22.90 32.44
C SER A 656 24.42 -23.90 31.77
N ARG A 657 24.47 -25.12 32.33
CA ARG A 657 25.07 -26.31 31.68
C ARG A 657 24.03 -27.09 30.85
N GLU A 658 22.75 -26.81 31.04
CA GLU A 658 21.68 -27.47 30.29
C GLU A 658 21.74 -27.09 28.81
N GLY A 659 21.59 -28.07 27.91
CA GLY A 659 21.65 -27.84 26.45
C GLY A 659 23.06 -27.73 25.83
N VAL A 660 24.14 -27.78 26.61
CA VAL A 660 25.53 -27.75 26.11
C VAL A 660 26.40 -28.81 26.80
N ARG A 661 27.34 -29.41 26.05
CA ARG A 661 28.28 -30.41 26.57
C ARG A 661 29.71 -30.11 26.12
N THR A 662 30.68 -30.31 27.02
CA THR A 662 32.10 -30.39 26.63
C THR A 662 32.33 -31.70 25.87
N VAL A 663 33.00 -31.63 24.73
CA VAL A 663 33.31 -32.77 23.84
C VAL A 663 34.75 -33.22 24.04
N THR A 664 35.69 -32.27 24.08
CA THR A 664 37.09 -32.48 24.52
C THR A 664 37.53 -31.28 25.35
N GLN A 665 38.32 -31.51 26.41
CA GLN A 665 38.85 -30.44 27.26
C GLN A 665 40.17 -29.86 26.72
N ASN A 666 40.92 -30.64 25.94
CA ASN A 666 42.11 -30.17 25.22
C ASN A 666 42.31 -31.02 23.94
N ASP A 667 41.92 -30.48 22.79
CA ASP A 667 42.37 -31.01 21.49
C ASP A 667 43.86 -30.73 21.26
N SER A 668 44.48 -31.50 20.37
CA SER A 668 45.82 -31.35 19.80
C SER A 668 46.27 -29.91 19.47
N ASN A 669 45.34 -28.97 19.27
CA ASN A 669 45.60 -27.56 18.95
C ASN A 669 45.38 -26.56 20.12
N GLY A 670 45.17 -27.05 21.36
CA GLY A 670 44.97 -26.22 22.56
C GLY A 670 43.52 -25.75 22.79
N PHE A 671 42.54 -26.43 22.19
CA PHE A 671 41.13 -26.03 22.23
C PHE A 671 40.28 -26.88 23.17
N ILE A 672 39.45 -26.21 23.96
CA ILE A 672 38.27 -26.79 24.61
C ILE A 672 37.17 -26.83 23.55
N VAL A 673 36.68 -28.01 23.20
CA VAL A 673 35.64 -28.20 22.18
C VAL A 673 34.31 -28.48 22.87
N CYS A 674 33.29 -27.73 22.48
CA CYS A 674 31.93 -27.76 22.99
C CYS A 674 30.96 -28.23 21.90
N GLY A 675 29.85 -28.85 22.30
CA GLY A 675 28.76 -29.24 21.42
C GLY A 675 27.41 -28.84 22.00
N THR A 676 26.51 -28.32 21.19
CA THR A 676 25.17 -27.88 21.61
C THR A 676 24.16 -28.08 20.49
N VAL A 677 22.89 -28.31 20.83
CA VAL A 677 21.78 -28.24 19.88
C VAL A 677 21.08 -26.88 19.89
N HIS A 678 21.57 -25.91 20.67
CA HIS A 678 20.93 -24.60 20.82
C HIS A 678 21.77 -23.46 20.22
N LEU A 679 21.10 -22.34 19.94
CA LEU A 679 21.75 -21.11 19.45
C LEU A 679 21.53 -19.98 20.48
N SER A 680 22.61 -19.61 21.17
CA SER A 680 22.65 -18.59 22.23
C SER A 680 24.06 -18.00 22.37
N SER A 681 24.32 -17.31 23.48
CA SER A 681 25.66 -16.92 23.95
C SER A 681 26.33 -18.09 24.68
N PHE A 682 27.62 -18.32 24.45
CA PHE A 682 28.42 -19.39 25.06
C PHE A 682 29.74 -18.87 25.63
N THR A 683 30.21 -19.48 26.73
CA THR A 683 31.54 -19.23 27.31
C THR A 683 32.10 -20.49 27.99
N ILE A 684 33.31 -20.38 28.54
CA ILE A 684 34.02 -21.43 29.28
C ILE A 684 34.32 -20.98 30.71
N ILE A 685 33.89 -21.79 31.68
CA ILE A 685 34.04 -21.51 33.12
C ILE A 685 34.84 -22.66 33.77
N PRO A 686 35.83 -22.38 34.64
CA PRO A 686 36.51 -23.41 35.41
C PRO A 686 35.55 -24.20 36.28
N GLU A 687 35.76 -25.52 36.39
CA GLU A 687 34.89 -26.42 37.15
C GLU A 687 34.86 -26.11 38.67
N GLU A 688 35.83 -25.32 39.15
CA GLU A 688 35.97 -24.87 40.55
C GLU A 688 35.28 -23.52 40.86
N GLU A 689 34.77 -22.77 39.87
CA GLU A 689 34.10 -21.49 40.12
C GLU A 689 32.60 -21.71 40.48
N PRO A 690 32.11 -21.25 41.66
CA PRO A 690 30.74 -21.49 42.11
C PRO A 690 29.74 -20.51 41.46
N VAL A 691 29.52 -20.68 40.15
CA VAL A 691 28.62 -19.82 39.34
C VAL A 691 27.14 -20.27 39.40
N PHE A 692 26.85 -21.39 40.08
CA PHE A 692 25.53 -22.04 40.12
C PHE A 692 24.75 -21.81 41.43
N GLU A 693 25.26 -21.00 42.36
CA GLU A 693 24.46 -20.46 43.46
C GLU A 693 24.26 -18.95 43.25
N PRO A 694 23.03 -18.41 43.39
CA PRO A 694 22.78 -16.99 43.19
C PRO A 694 23.46 -16.18 44.27
N SER A 695 24.39 -15.30 43.89
CA SER A 695 25.17 -14.46 44.80
C SER A 695 24.36 -13.26 45.35
N SER A 696 23.19 -13.53 45.93
CA SER A 696 22.30 -12.55 46.55
C SER A 696 22.43 -12.55 48.07
N VAL A 697 23.37 -11.75 48.57
CA VAL A 697 23.50 -11.27 49.97
C VAL A 697 23.74 -12.35 51.04
N LEU A 698 24.80 -12.10 51.82
CA LEU A 698 25.17 -12.88 53.00
C LEU A 698 24.13 -12.75 54.14
N ILE A 699 23.08 -13.58 54.16
CA ILE A 699 22.33 -14.08 55.34
C ILE A 699 21.24 -15.10 54.90
N GLY A 700 21.38 -16.36 55.33
CA GLY A 700 20.30 -17.34 55.56
C GLY A 700 19.24 -17.57 54.48
N SER A 701 19.60 -18.24 53.37
CA SER A 701 18.67 -18.65 52.29
C SER A 701 17.49 -19.49 52.78
N GLU A 702 17.69 -20.48 53.66
CA GLU A 702 16.60 -21.33 54.18
C GLU A 702 15.52 -20.52 54.91
N LEU A 703 15.84 -19.39 55.55
CA LEU A 703 14.86 -18.62 56.33
C LEU A 703 13.87 -17.85 55.43
N TYR A 704 14.22 -17.65 54.16
CA TYR A 704 13.45 -16.89 53.18
C TYR A 704 12.15 -17.62 52.81
N GLU A 705 12.24 -18.88 52.34
CA GLU A 705 11.08 -19.69 51.91
C GLU A 705 10.04 -19.87 53.02
N TRP A 706 10.47 -19.96 54.28
CA TRP A 706 9.58 -20.12 55.43
C TRP A 706 9.03 -18.79 55.97
N LEU A 707 9.50 -17.62 55.50
CA LEU A 707 9.11 -16.31 56.05
C LEU A 707 7.60 -16.00 55.92
N PRO A 708 6.91 -16.30 54.79
CA PRO A 708 5.46 -16.11 54.69
C PRO A 708 4.70 -17.03 55.66
N PHE A 709 5.10 -18.29 55.76
CA PHE A 709 4.51 -19.26 56.69
C PHE A 709 4.70 -18.87 58.16
N LEU A 710 5.93 -18.50 58.55
CA LEU A 710 6.28 -18.14 59.93
C LEU A 710 5.55 -16.86 60.36
N SER A 711 5.48 -15.85 59.49
CA SER A 711 4.77 -14.60 59.78
C SER A 711 3.25 -14.82 59.90
N SER A 712 2.60 -15.51 58.96
CA SER A 712 1.16 -15.84 59.08
C SER A 712 0.85 -16.72 60.30
N SER A 713 1.71 -17.68 60.62
CA SER A 713 1.56 -18.54 61.82
C SER A 713 1.64 -17.72 63.13
N PHE A 714 2.57 -16.77 63.20
CA PHE A 714 2.69 -15.85 64.35
C PHE A 714 1.45 -14.96 64.51
N VAL A 715 0.91 -14.42 63.41
CA VAL A 715 -0.32 -13.62 63.44
C VAL A 715 -1.52 -14.45 63.88
N ALA A 716 -1.66 -15.69 63.38
CA ALA A 716 -2.71 -16.62 63.81
C ALA A 716 -2.65 -16.90 65.32
N LEU A 717 -1.46 -17.20 65.86
CA LEU A 717 -1.26 -17.42 67.31
C LEU A 717 -1.65 -16.19 68.14
N CYS A 718 -1.31 -14.99 67.67
CA CYS A 718 -1.68 -13.74 68.33
C CYS A 718 -3.20 -13.49 68.33
N CYS A 719 -3.89 -13.73 67.22
CA CYS A 719 -5.35 -13.64 67.14
C CYS A 719 -6.04 -14.69 68.03
N PHE A 720 -5.54 -15.93 68.08
CA PHE A 720 -6.05 -16.96 68.97
C PHE A 720 -5.89 -16.58 70.45
N GLY A 721 -4.70 -16.10 70.84
CA GLY A 721 -4.44 -15.62 72.21
C GLY A 721 -5.39 -14.51 72.64
N LEU A 722 -5.74 -13.58 71.74
CA LEU A 722 -6.68 -12.50 72.03
C LEU A 722 -8.14 -12.96 72.09
N LEU A 723 -8.55 -13.91 71.27
CA LEU A 723 -9.86 -14.56 71.40
C LEU A 723 -9.97 -15.30 72.75
N PHE A 724 -8.91 -15.99 73.18
CA PHE A 724 -8.84 -16.66 74.48
C PHE A 724 -8.86 -15.68 75.67
N CYS A 725 -8.05 -14.61 75.64
CA CYS A 725 -8.13 -13.54 76.63
C CYS A 725 -9.51 -12.84 76.62
N GLY A 726 -10.12 -12.71 75.44
CA GLY A 726 -11.45 -12.14 75.24
C GLY A 726 -12.53 -12.97 75.93
N THR A 727 -12.59 -14.28 75.66
CA THR A 727 -13.56 -15.19 76.30
C THR A 727 -13.34 -15.29 77.80
N LEU A 728 -12.09 -15.38 78.27
CA LEU A 728 -11.77 -15.32 79.71
C LEU A 728 -12.25 -14.02 80.36
N SER A 729 -12.04 -12.86 79.72
CA SER A 729 -12.49 -11.56 80.27
C SER A 729 -14.02 -11.42 80.30
N ASN A 730 -14.73 -12.09 79.38
CA ASN A 730 -16.18 -12.17 79.40
C ASN A 730 -16.66 -13.08 80.54
N LEU A 731 -16.05 -14.26 80.69
CA LEU A 731 -16.43 -15.29 81.66
C LEU A 731 -16.14 -14.88 83.12
N PHE A 732 -14.96 -14.32 83.40
CA PHE A 732 -14.50 -14.01 84.75
C PHE A 732 -14.68 -12.55 85.19
N CYS A 733 -14.76 -11.60 84.25
CA CYS A 733 -14.91 -10.17 84.59
C CYS A 733 -16.25 -9.57 84.15
N GLY A 734 -17.12 -10.32 83.45
CA GLY A 734 -18.38 -9.81 82.91
C GLY A 734 -18.21 -8.68 81.89
N ARG A 735 -17.07 -8.64 81.19
CA ARG A 735 -16.70 -7.57 80.24
C ARG A 735 -16.72 -8.11 78.81
N PRO A 736 -17.87 -8.08 78.11
CA PRO A 736 -17.90 -8.48 76.70
C PRO A 736 -16.93 -7.63 75.87
N PHE A 737 -16.44 -8.24 74.80
CA PHE A 737 -15.89 -7.53 73.63
C PHE A 737 -17.04 -7.17 72.68
N GLN A 738 -16.87 -6.14 71.87
CA GLN A 738 -17.82 -5.77 70.83
C GLN A 738 -17.94 -6.91 69.80
N SER A 739 -19.16 -7.22 69.33
CA SER A 739 -19.37 -8.37 68.43
C SER A 739 -18.62 -8.22 67.09
N THR A 740 -18.38 -7.00 66.64
CA THR A 740 -17.46 -6.67 65.53
C THR A 740 -16.02 -7.12 65.78
N SER A 741 -15.47 -6.84 66.97
CA SER A 741 -14.09 -7.20 67.33
C SER A 741 -13.89 -8.71 67.32
N ILE A 742 -14.86 -9.46 67.85
CA ILE A 742 -14.85 -10.92 67.86
C ILE A 742 -14.94 -11.47 66.43
N ALA A 743 -15.89 -10.98 65.62
CA ALA A 743 -16.03 -11.41 64.23
C ALA A 743 -14.76 -11.13 63.40
N LEU A 744 -14.16 -9.95 63.55
CA LEU A 744 -12.94 -9.56 62.85
C LEU A 744 -11.75 -10.44 63.26
N LEU A 745 -11.55 -10.70 64.56
CA LEU A 745 -10.50 -11.60 65.03
C LEU A 745 -10.67 -13.03 64.50
N CYS A 746 -11.90 -13.56 64.45
CA CYS A 746 -12.16 -14.89 63.88
C CYS A 746 -11.85 -14.97 62.39
N VAL A 747 -12.23 -13.95 61.59
CA VAL A 747 -11.94 -13.93 60.14
C VAL A 747 -10.45 -13.73 59.87
N VAL A 748 -9.76 -12.87 60.63
CA VAL A 748 -8.29 -12.68 60.49
C VAL A 748 -7.51 -13.93 60.90
N LEU A 749 -7.94 -14.65 61.95
CA LEU A 749 -7.38 -15.95 62.33
C LEU A 749 -7.50 -16.97 61.19
N LEU A 750 -8.70 -17.10 60.62
CA LEU A 750 -8.97 -18.03 59.52
C LEU A 750 -8.21 -17.66 58.23
N LEU A 751 -8.09 -16.37 57.91
CA LEU A 751 -7.29 -15.87 56.78
C LEU A 751 -5.81 -16.27 56.90
N ASN A 752 -5.21 -16.05 58.07
CA ASN A 752 -3.80 -16.38 58.29
C ASN A 752 -3.54 -17.89 58.36
N ALA A 753 -4.47 -18.67 58.92
CA ALA A 753 -4.41 -20.13 58.86
C ALA A 753 -4.50 -20.65 57.41
N ALA A 754 -5.41 -20.10 56.60
CA ALA A 754 -5.54 -20.46 55.18
C ALA A 754 -4.29 -20.09 54.37
N PHE A 755 -3.71 -18.91 54.62
CA PHE A 755 -2.47 -18.48 53.96
C PHE A 755 -1.29 -19.39 54.33
N ALA A 756 -1.12 -19.71 55.63
CA ALA A 756 -0.07 -20.62 56.10
C ALA A 756 -0.19 -22.04 55.49
N ILE A 757 -1.42 -22.54 55.28
CA ILE A 757 -1.67 -23.81 54.58
C ILE A 757 -1.34 -23.67 53.08
N GLY A 758 -1.66 -22.54 52.45
CA GLY A 758 -1.35 -22.27 51.04
C GLY A 758 0.16 -22.18 50.76
N SER A 759 0.94 -21.64 51.70
CA SER A 759 2.40 -21.53 51.60
C SER A 759 3.14 -22.87 51.65
N ILE A 760 2.59 -23.89 52.34
CA ILE A 760 3.23 -25.23 52.44
C ILE A 760 2.44 -26.30 51.65
N TRP A 761 1.62 -25.88 50.69
CA TRP A 761 0.65 -26.74 50.00
C TRP A 761 1.30 -28.00 49.40
N SER A 762 2.37 -27.82 48.63
CA SER A 762 3.09 -28.86 47.90
C SER A 762 3.94 -29.82 48.76
N SER A 763 4.04 -29.59 50.07
CA SER A 763 4.67 -30.54 50.99
C SER A 763 3.69 -31.56 51.57
N PHE A 764 2.38 -31.42 51.28
CA PHE A 764 1.33 -32.26 51.88
C PHE A 764 0.22 -32.73 50.92
N LEU A 765 -0.14 -32.00 49.86
CA LEU A 765 -1.30 -32.33 49.01
C LEU A 765 -1.09 -32.02 47.51
N ASP A 766 -0.94 -33.06 46.68
CA ASP A 766 -0.84 -32.94 45.21
C ASP A 766 -2.20 -32.85 44.48
N ASP A 767 -3.34 -32.74 45.18
CA ASP A 767 -4.69 -32.65 44.57
C ASP A 767 -5.10 -31.19 44.29
N GLU A 768 -5.44 -30.88 43.04
CA GLU A 768 -5.87 -29.54 42.60
C GLU A 768 -7.19 -29.08 43.25
N ARG A 769 -8.11 -30.02 43.52
CA ARG A 769 -9.49 -29.70 43.95
C ARG A 769 -9.58 -28.99 45.30
N PRO A 770 -8.86 -29.40 46.37
CA PRO A 770 -8.88 -28.66 47.62
C PRO A 770 -8.07 -27.35 47.56
N CYS A 771 -7.11 -27.19 46.63
CA CYS A 771 -6.46 -25.89 46.40
C CYS A 771 -7.46 -24.85 45.85
N TRP A 772 -8.32 -25.24 44.89
CA TRP A 772 -9.39 -24.36 44.39
C TRP A 772 -10.27 -23.78 45.53
N LEU A 773 -10.67 -24.64 46.47
CA LEU A 773 -11.46 -24.24 47.64
C LEU A 773 -10.67 -23.30 48.57
N LEU A 774 -9.39 -23.55 48.77
CA LEU A 774 -8.51 -22.72 49.59
C LEU A 774 -8.34 -21.31 48.99
N ALA A 775 -8.10 -21.20 47.69
CA ALA A 775 -7.96 -19.93 46.98
C ALA A 775 -9.27 -19.09 47.04
N LEU A 776 -10.44 -19.73 46.86
CA LEU A 776 -11.74 -19.06 47.06
C LEU A 776 -11.96 -18.62 48.51
N PHE A 777 -11.55 -19.43 49.48
CA PHE A 777 -11.66 -19.09 50.90
C PHE A 777 -10.78 -17.89 51.27
N ILE A 778 -9.54 -17.82 50.75
CA ILE A 778 -8.66 -16.67 50.91
C ILE A 778 -9.32 -15.41 50.31
N ARG A 779 -9.85 -15.47 49.07
CA ARG A 779 -10.57 -14.33 48.45
C ARG A 779 -11.75 -13.85 49.33
N PHE A 780 -12.57 -14.78 49.84
CA PHE A 780 -13.68 -14.47 50.75
C PHE A 780 -13.21 -13.81 52.04
N ALA A 781 -12.21 -14.39 52.71
CA ALA A 781 -11.72 -13.92 53.99
C ALA A 781 -11.08 -12.53 53.89
N VAL A 782 -10.32 -12.24 52.82
CA VAL A 782 -9.78 -10.90 52.54
C VAL A 782 -10.90 -9.87 52.44
N ILE A 783 -11.91 -10.07 51.60
CA ILE A 783 -13.05 -9.14 51.48
C ILE A 783 -13.75 -8.96 52.83
N ALA A 784 -13.99 -10.07 53.55
CA ALA A 784 -14.65 -10.04 54.85
C ALA A 784 -13.85 -9.28 55.93
N THR A 785 -12.50 -9.35 55.95
CA THR A 785 -11.69 -8.54 56.87
C THR A 785 -11.85 -7.04 56.63
N VAL A 786 -11.79 -6.59 55.38
CA VAL A 786 -11.94 -5.15 55.05
C VAL A 786 -13.35 -4.66 55.33
N MET A 787 -14.37 -5.46 54.98
CA MET A 787 -15.77 -5.16 55.29
C MET A 787 -15.98 -5.01 56.82
N LEU A 788 -15.49 -5.96 57.63
CA LEU A 788 -15.61 -5.90 59.10
C LEU A 788 -14.77 -4.77 59.73
N LEU A 789 -13.61 -4.44 59.15
CA LEU A 789 -12.81 -3.26 59.54
C LEU A 789 -13.58 -1.96 59.27
N SER A 790 -14.28 -1.86 58.13
CA SER A 790 -15.11 -0.70 57.79
C SER A 790 -16.32 -0.56 58.73
N VAL A 791 -16.95 -1.67 59.13
CA VAL A 791 -18.01 -1.68 60.15
C VAL A 791 -17.45 -1.23 61.50
N LEU A 792 -16.31 -1.75 61.93
CA LEU A 792 -15.66 -1.35 63.20
C LEU A 792 -15.33 0.15 63.21
N ALA A 793 -14.77 0.69 62.12
CA ALA A 793 -14.52 2.12 61.95
C ALA A 793 -15.82 2.96 62.00
N ALA A 794 -16.89 2.52 61.34
CA ALA A 794 -18.21 3.16 61.41
C ALA A 794 -18.82 3.12 62.83
N THR A 795 -18.61 2.04 63.58
CA THR A 795 -19.05 1.97 64.99
C THR A 795 -18.30 3.00 65.84
N LEU A 796 -16.98 3.11 65.70
CA LEU A 796 -16.16 4.09 66.42
C LEU A 796 -16.54 5.53 66.06
N HIS A 797 -16.81 5.80 64.77
CA HIS A 797 -17.32 7.09 64.30
C HIS A 797 -18.63 7.48 64.96
N SER A 798 -19.59 6.55 65.04
CA SER A 798 -20.87 6.74 65.72
C SER A 798 -20.70 7.00 67.23
N GLN A 799 -19.80 6.28 67.92
CA GLN A 799 -19.54 6.50 69.34
C GLN A 799 -18.87 7.87 69.60
N VAL A 800 -17.84 8.25 68.84
CA VAL A 800 -17.19 9.57 68.92
C VAL A 800 -18.18 10.70 68.61
N GLY A 801 -19.04 10.52 67.60
CA GLY A 801 -20.09 11.47 67.24
C GLY A 801 -21.12 11.67 68.36
N GLN A 802 -21.55 10.59 69.03
CA GLN A 802 -22.45 10.67 70.18
C GLN A 802 -21.79 11.36 71.38
N MET A 803 -20.51 11.07 71.68
CA MET A 803 -19.74 11.80 72.70
C MET A 803 -19.59 13.30 72.38
N ARG A 804 -19.38 13.65 71.09
CA ARG A 804 -19.35 15.04 70.62
C ARG A 804 -20.71 15.74 70.75
N GLN A 805 -21.83 15.02 70.67
CA GLN A 805 -23.16 15.55 70.97
C GLN A 805 -23.38 15.77 72.48
N LEU A 806 -23.01 14.81 73.34
CA LEU A 806 -23.05 15.00 74.80
C LEU A 806 -22.26 16.24 75.25
N SER A 807 -21.11 16.53 74.61
CA SER A 807 -20.32 17.75 74.88
C SER A 807 -20.97 19.08 74.47
N ARG A 808 -22.15 19.05 73.82
CA ARG A 808 -22.85 20.25 73.30
C ARG A 808 -24.18 20.57 73.99
N THR A 809 -24.84 19.62 74.67
CA THR A 809 -26.19 19.82 75.21
C THR A 809 -26.40 19.19 76.59
N SER A 810 -26.66 20.01 77.60
CA SER A 810 -26.75 19.58 79.01
C SER A 810 -28.14 19.07 79.46
N THR A 811 -29.16 19.08 78.60
CA THR A 811 -30.58 19.06 79.03
C THR A 811 -31.50 18.10 78.28
N ARG A 812 -30.98 17.13 77.52
CA ARG A 812 -31.80 16.09 76.87
C ARG A 812 -31.04 14.79 76.72
N SER A 813 -31.58 13.69 77.28
CA SER A 813 -30.99 12.36 77.18
C SER A 813 -31.14 11.80 75.74
N PRO A 814 -30.04 11.52 75.03
CA PRO A 814 -30.10 10.79 73.77
C PRO A 814 -30.30 9.30 74.10
N LYS A 815 -31.34 8.66 73.55
CA LYS A 815 -31.45 7.20 73.60
C LYS A 815 -30.25 6.61 72.86
N PHE A 816 -29.38 5.89 73.58
CA PHE A 816 -28.19 5.23 73.03
C PHE A 816 -28.62 4.24 71.95
N ARG A 817 -28.45 4.62 70.66
CA ARG A 817 -29.03 3.88 69.53
C ARG A 817 -28.10 2.80 68.96
N TYR A 818 -27.05 2.45 69.69
CA TYR A 818 -26.12 1.36 69.37
C TYR A 818 -26.36 0.19 70.32
N SER A 819 -27.25 -0.72 69.94
CA SER A 819 -27.47 -1.98 70.64
C SER A 819 -26.42 -3.00 70.20
N PHE A 820 -26.10 -3.94 71.09
CA PHE A 820 -25.34 -5.15 70.72
C PHE A 820 -26.00 -5.89 69.54
N THR A 821 -27.34 -5.88 69.49
CA THR A 821 -28.11 -6.48 68.38
C THR A 821 -27.88 -5.77 67.05
N THR A 822 -27.86 -4.43 67.00
CA THR A 822 -27.60 -3.70 65.75
C THR A 822 -26.17 -3.91 65.24
N SER A 823 -25.18 -3.99 66.12
CA SER A 823 -23.79 -4.30 65.73
C SER A 823 -23.68 -5.67 65.07
N SER A 824 -24.39 -6.69 65.59
CA SER A 824 -24.36 -8.04 65.04
C SER A 824 -25.08 -8.17 63.69
N CYS A 825 -26.11 -7.36 63.42
CA CYS A 825 -26.73 -7.29 62.09
C CYS A 825 -25.75 -6.78 61.02
N TYR A 826 -24.95 -5.75 61.33
CA TYR A 826 -23.94 -5.23 60.38
C TYR A 826 -22.81 -6.23 60.11
N ASN A 827 -22.44 -7.06 61.09
CA ASN A 827 -21.49 -8.16 60.87
C ASN A 827 -22.07 -9.21 59.91
N ALA A 828 -23.34 -9.59 60.09
CA ALA A 828 -24.00 -10.57 59.24
C ALA A 828 -24.12 -10.07 57.77
N THR A 829 -24.45 -8.80 57.54
CA THR A 829 -24.50 -8.25 56.18
C THR A 829 -23.12 -8.11 55.54
N ALA A 830 -22.08 -7.73 56.31
CA ALA A 830 -20.70 -7.70 55.82
C ALA A 830 -20.22 -9.08 55.35
N ILE A 831 -20.49 -10.13 56.13
CA ILE A 831 -20.14 -11.51 55.79
C ILE A 831 -20.94 -12.02 54.58
N ALA A 832 -22.26 -11.77 54.54
CA ALA A 832 -23.12 -12.20 53.44
C ALA A 832 -22.74 -11.52 52.11
N LEU A 833 -22.41 -10.23 52.12
CA LEU A 833 -21.97 -9.49 50.92
C LEU A 833 -20.60 -10.00 50.41
N SER A 834 -19.69 -10.35 51.33
CA SER A 834 -18.39 -10.94 50.99
C SER A 834 -18.55 -12.31 50.32
N ALA A 835 -19.47 -13.14 50.83
CA ALA A 835 -19.80 -14.43 50.21
C ALA A 835 -20.47 -14.27 48.84
N ALA A 836 -21.33 -13.27 48.65
CA ALA A 836 -21.99 -13.00 47.38
C ALA A 836 -21.00 -12.61 46.27
N LEU A 837 -20.00 -11.77 46.55
CA LEU A 837 -18.97 -11.37 45.59
C LEU A 837 -18.14 -12.56 45.10
N VAL A 838 -17.75 -13.47 46.00
CA VAL A 838 -17.04 -14.70 45.64
C VAL A 838 -17.97 -15.67 44.88
N GLY A 839 -19.25 -15.76 45.27
CA GLY A 839 -20.26 -16.54 44.54
C GLY A 839 -20.45 -16.09 43.09
N ILE A 840 -20.46 -14.78 42.83
CA ILE A 840 -20.49 -14.22 41.47
C ILE A 840 -19.22 -14.61 40.69
N SER A 841 -18.05 -14.58 41.34
CA SER A 841 -16.78 -14.97 40.71
C SER A 841 -16.80 -16.44 40.24
N VAL A 842 -17.41 -17.33 41.05
CA VAL A 842 -17.62 -18.75 40.70
C VAL A 842 -18.64 -18.92 39.57
N LEU A 843 -19.74 -18.16 39.59
CA LEU A 843 -20.77 -18.20 38.53
C LEU A 843 -20.22 -17.78 37.16
N LEU A 844 -19.24 -16.85 37.13
CA LEU A 844 -18.55 -16.42 35.91
C LEU A 844 -17.45 -17.39 35.43
N LYS A 845 -17.29 -18.55 36.09
CA LYS A 845 -16.24 -19.55 35.80
C LYS A 845 -14.82 -19.01 35.81
N GLU A 846 -14.50 -18.07 36.71
CA GLU A 846 -13.11 -17.62 36.87
C GLU A 846 -12.28 -18.72 37.57
N SER A 847 -11.63 -19.57 36.77
CA SER A 847 -10.97 -20.81 37.20
C SER A 847 -9.44 -20.75 37.08
N SER A 848 -8.83 -19.64 37.49
CA SER A 848 -7.39 -19.37 37.42
C SER A 848 -6.67 -19.74 38.71
N PHE A 849 -5.96 -20.86 38.69
CA PHE A 849 -5.04 -21.28 39.75
C PHE A 849 -3.74 -21.68 39.04
N SER A 850 -2.62 -21.08 39.43
CA SER A 850 -1.32 -21.37 38.80
C SER A 850 -0.54 -22.41 39.63
N PRO A 851 -0.40 -23.65 39.14
CA PRO A 851 0.66 -24.56 39.61
C PRO A 851 2.02 -24.25 38.96
N VAL A 852 2.15 -23.14 38.22
CA VAL A 852 3.32 -22.82 37.40
C VAL A 852 4.30 -21.93 38.18
N SER A 853 5.58 -22.31 38.14
CA SER A 853 6.78 -21.67 38.73
C SER A 853 6.93 -21.75 40.26
N ARG A 854 5.88 -21.53 41.07
CA ARG A 854 5.96 -21.71 42.53
C ARG A 854 4.91 -22.68 43.05
N LYS A 855 5.27 -23.38 44.12
CA LYS A 855 4.66 -24.62 44.60
C LYS A 855 3.60 -24.36 45.69
N GLU A 856 2.83 -23.29 45.50
CA GLU A 856 1.99 -22.63 46.50
C GLU A 856 0.54 -22.46 45.99
N CYS A 857 -0.44 -22.50 46.89
CA CYS A 857 -1.85 -22.34 46.52
C CYS A 857 -2.36 -20.91 46.78
N LEU A 858 -2.21 -20.01 45.80
CA LEU A 858 -2.59 -18.59 45.88
C LEU A 858 -3.61 -18.16 44.80
N PRO A 859 -4.39 -17.07 45.03
CA PRO A 859 -5.45 -16.66 44.10
C PRO A 859 -4.91 -15.88 42.90
N THR A 860 -4.75 -16.55 41.76
CA THR A 860 -4.31 -15.94 40.49
C THR A 860 -5.46 -15.43 39.61
N ALA A 861 -5.15 -14.86 38.44
CA ALA A 861 -6.11 -14.28 37.49
C ALA A 861 -5.95 -14.85 36.07
N SER A 862 -7.05 -15.27 35.44
CA SER A 862 -7.14 -15.70 34.03
C SER A 862 -7.83 -14.66 33.16
N ASN A 863 -8.65 -13.81 33.78
CA ASN A 863 -9.24 -12.64 33.16
C ASN A 863 -9.06 -11.46 34.10
N THR A 864 -7.96 -10.71 33.90
CA THR A 864 -7.52 -9.61 34.77
C THR A 864 -8.64 -8.60 35.03
N SER A 865 -9.54 -8.39 34.07
CA SER A 865 -10.70 -7.49 34.22
C SER A 865 -11.74 -7.99 35.23
N ILE A 866 -12.01 -9.30 35.28
CA ILE A 866 -12.96 -9.90 36.24
C ILE A 866 -12.35 -9.89 37.64
N PHE A 867 -11.09 -10.31 37.76
CA PHE A 867 -10.32 -10.27 39.01
C PHE A 867 -10.24 -8.85 39.60
N ILE A 868 -9.99 -7.83 38.76
CA ILE A 868 -10.03 -6.42 39.20
C ILE A 868 -11.45 -6.03 39.63
N ALA A 869 -12.49 -6.36 38.86
CA ALA A 869 -13.86 -5.93 39.12
C ALA A 869 -14.48 -6.55 40.38
N LEU A 870 -14.17 -7.81 40.70
CA LEU A 870 -14.81 -8.56 41.80
C LEU A 870 -13.94 -8.73 43.05
N PHE A 871 -12.62 -8.58 42.96
CA PHE A 871 -11.71 -8.76 44.10
C PHE A 871 -10.95 -7.46 44.46
N ILE A 872 -10.15 -6.90 43.54
CA ILE A 872 -9.28 -5.74 43.85
C ILE A 872 -10.10 -4.45 44.04
N GLY A 873 -11.06 -4.17 43.14
CA GLY A 873 -11.92 -2.99 43.21
C GLY A 873 -12.71 -2.90 44.51
N PRO A 874 -13.51 -3.93 44.87
CA PRO A 874 -14.29 -3.93 46.11
C PRO A 874 -13.44 -3.81 47.38
N THR A 875 -12.25 -4.44 47.43
CA THR A 875 -11.35 -4.35 48.60
C THR A 875 -10.73 -2.96 48.73
N LEU A 876 -10.23 -2.35 47.65
CA LEU A 876 -9.69 -0.99 47.69
C LEU A 876 -10.76 0.07 48.02
N ILE A 877 -11.97 -0.05 47.45
CA ILE A 877 -13.08 0.88 47.74
C ILE A 877 -13.51 0.80 49.21
N THR A 878 -13.62 -0.41 49.78
CA THR A 878 -14.02 -0.58 51.18
C THR A 878 -12.92 -0.19 52.16
N ALA A 879 -11.65 -0.40 51.81
CA ALA A 879 -10.52 0.11 52.58
C ALA A 879 -10.48 1.66 52.58
N LEU A 880 -10.75 2.29 51.44
CA LEU A 880 -10.85 3.75 51.34
C LEU A 880 -12.00 4.30 52.20
N VAL A 881 -13.18 3.67 52.20
CA VAL A 881 -14.30 4.06 53.06
C VAL A 881 -13.93 3.94 54.55
N ALA A 882 -13.27 2.85 54.95
CA ALA A 882 -12.78 2.69 56.32
C ALA A 882 -11.77 3.79 56.71
N PHE A 883 -10.80 4.09 55.83
CA PHE A 883 -9.79 5.13 56.02
C PHE A 883 -10.41 6.53 56.16
N LEU A 884 -11.36 6.89 55.30
CA LEU A 884 -12.07 8.19 55.35
C LEU A 884 -12.89 8.34 56.65
N LEU A 885 -13.56 7.28 57.10
CA LEU A 885 -14.26 7.28 58.39
C LEU A 885 -13.28 7.51 59.56
N LEU A 886 -12.15 6.79 59.57
CA LEU A 886 -11.11 6.94 60.59
C LEU A 886 -10.51 8.35 60.62
N LEU A 887 -10.24 8.96 59.46
CA LEU A 887 -9.77 10.35 59.37
C LEU A 887 -10.77 11.35 59.96
N ASP A 888 -12.08 11.18 59.71
CA ASP A 888 -13.06 12.05 60.36
C ASP A 888 -13.16 11.78 61.87
N THR A 889 -12.97 10.52 62.35
CA THR A 889 -12.87 10.29 63.82
C THR A 889 -11.66 10.98 64.44
N MET A 890 -10.50 11.04 63.76
CA MET A 890 -9.34 11.83 64.21
C MET A 890 -9.73 13.29 64.36
N LYS A 891 -10.30 13.88 63.29
CA LYS A 891 -10.75 15.28 63.24
C LYS A 891 -11.74 15.60 64.36
N GLN A 892 -12.74 14.75 64.58
CA GLN A 892 -13.71 14.91 65.68
C GLN A 892 -13.04 14.81 67.07
N SER A 893 -12.04 13.93 67.25
CA SER A 893 -11.31 13.83 68.53
C SER A 893 -10.49 15.09 68.85
N PHE A 894 -9.89 15.74 67.83
CA PHE A 894 -9.17 17.01 67.99
C PHE A 894 -10.11 18.15 68.40
N GLU A 895 -11.33 18.22 67.83
CA GLU A 895 -12.34 19.20 68.26
C GLU A 895 -12.76 19.01 69.72
N ILE A 896 -12.99 17.77 70.17
CA ILE A 896 -13.36 17.47 71.57
C ILE A 896 -12.25 17.94 72.52
N ARG A 897 -10.98 17.63 72.20
CA ARG A 897 -9.82 18.09 72.98
C ARG A 897 -9.75 19.62 73.07
N ARG A 898 -9.92 20.31 71.93
CA ARG A 898 -9.88 21.80 71.88
C ARG A 898 -10.96 22.42 72.77
N LYS A 899 -12.15 21.80 72.86
CA LYS A 899 -13.23 22.24 73.76
C LYS A 899 -12.96 21.94 75.23
N GLN A 900 -12.46 20.75 75.56
CA GLN A 900 -12.10 20.41 76.94
C GLN A 900 -11.02 21.35 77.51
N GLN A 901 -10.07 21.80 76.70
CA GLN A 901 -9.07 22.80 77.11
C GLN A 901 -9.66 24.20 77.40
N THR A 902 -10.90 24.49 76.96
CA THR A 902 -11.58 25.79 77.19
C THR A 902 -12.59 25.80 78.34
N GLN A 903 -12.86 24.67 79.00
CA GLN A 903 -13.76 24.59 80.16
C GLN A 903 -13.17 23.69 81.27
N PRO A 904 -12.41 24.25 82.24
CA PRO A 904 -11.67 23.45 83.23
C PRO A 904 -12.52 22.75 84.29
N THR A 905 -13.75 23.22 84.52
CA THR A 905 -14.63 22.78 85.63
C THR A 905 -15.63 21.70 85.23
N ALA A 906 -15.68 21.31 83.95
CA ALA A 906 -16.44 20.14 83.53
C ALA A 906 -15.69 18.85 83.91
N GLN A 907 -16.42 17.87 84.42
CA GLN A 907 -15.90 16.54 84.78
C GLN A 907 -15.07 15.94 83.63
N LYS A 908 -13.88 15.38 83.91
CA LYS A 908 -12.97 14.82 82.89
C LYS A 908 -13.56 13.59 82.20
N ILE A 909 -14.37 13.83 81.18
CA ILE A 909 -15.01 12.81 80.35
C ILE A 909 -14.00 12.32 79.30
N ILE A 910 -13.29 11.24 79.67
CA ILE A 910 -12.28 10.51 78.89
C ILE A 910 -10.97 11.29 78.62
N GLU A 911 -9.86 10.55 78.57
CA GLU A 911 -8.55 11.06 78.16
C GLU A 911 -8.44 11.21 76.62
N PRO A 912 -8.12 12.41 76.08
CA PRO A 912 -7.91 12.59 74.63
C PRO A 912 -6.68 11.84 74.08
N SER A 913 -5.86 11.24 74.93
CA SER A 913 -4.75 10.34 74.59
C SER A 913 -5.26 9.09 73.90
N ALA A 914 -6.20 8.38 74.55
CA ALA A 914 -6.68 7.06 74.16
C ALA A 914 -7.32 7.09 72.76
N PHE A 915 -8.23 8.04 72.49
CA PHE A 915 -8.85 8.20 71.17
C PHE A 915 -7.81 8.34 70.04
N ARG A 916 -6.79 9.21 70.23
CA ARG A 916 -5.77 9.44 69.20
C ARG A 916 -4.85 8.24 69.00
N GLN A 917 -4.52 7.51 70.07
CA GLN A 917 -3.74 6.27 69.98
C GLN A 917 -4.53 5.18 69.25
N THR A 918 -5.78 4.93 69.64
CA THR A 918 -6.65 3.94 69.00
C THR A 918 -6.81 4.20 67.51
N THR A 919 -7.16 5.43 67.12
CA THR A 919 -7.38 5.74 65.69
C THR A 919 -6.08 5.84 64.90
N LEU A 920 -4.94 6.20 65.52
CA LEU A 920 -3.63 6.09 64.85
C LEU A 920 -3.29 4.62 64.56
N CYS A 921 -3.48 3.72 65.52
CA CYS A 921 -3.30 2.27 65.30
C CYS A 921 -4.25 1.75 64.21
N ALA A 922 -5.48 2.25 64.15
CA ALA A 922 -6.44 1.92 63.09
C ALA A 922 -5.95 2.35 61.69
N LEU A 923 -5.40 3.56 61.57
CA LEU A 923 -4.87 4.10 60.31
C LEU A 923 -3.60 3.35 59.87
N VAL A 924 -2.71 3.00 60.81
CA VAL A 924 -1.53 2.17 60.52
C VAL A 924 -1.93 0.75 60.12
N ALA A 925 -2.93 0.14 60.79
CA ALA A 925 -3.46 -1.17 60.40
C ALA A 925 -4.06 -1.14 58.99
N ALA A 926 -4.89 -0.14 58.67
CA ALA A 926 -5.47 0.01 57.33
C ALA A 926 -4.40 0.23 56.25
N ALA A 927 -3.40 1.07 56.51
CA ALA A 927 -2.30 1.33 55.59
C ALA A 927 -1.40 0.10 55.39
N ALA A 928 -1.05 -0.61 56.46
CA ALA A 928 -0.26 -1.83 56.39
C ALA A 928 -0.99 -2.95 55.64
N PHE A 929 -2.30 -3.11 55.85
CA PHE A 929 -3.12 -4.05 55.10
C PHE A 929 -3.11 -3.74 53.60
N VAL A 930 -3.35 -2.48 53.21
CA VAL A 930 -3.32 -2.08 51.80
C VAL A 930 -1.92 -2.29 51.20
N LEU A 931 -0.85 -1.96 51.93
CA LEU A 931 0.53 -2.17 51.46
C LEU A 931 0.83 -3.66 51.24
N VAL A 932 0.51 -4.53 52.21
CA VAL A 932 0.67 -5.99 52.10
C VAL A 932 -0.05 -6.56 50.89
N TRP A 933 -1.32 -6.19 50.69
CA TRP A 933 -2.13 -6.74 49.59
C TRP A 933 -1.79 -6.13 48.22
N VAL A 934 -1.34 -4.88 48.16
CA VAL A 934 -0.78 -4.29 46.93
C VAL A 934 0.54 -4.96 46.55
N CYS A 935 1.44 -5.22 47.52
CA CYS A 935 2.69 -5.95 47.28
C CYS A 935 2.40 -7.37 46.75
N CYS A 936 1.54 -8.13 47.43
CA CYS A 936 1.11 -9.48 47.00
C CYS A 936 0.52 -9.49 45.58
N VAL A 937 -0.31 -8.49 45.21
CA VAL A 937 -0.83 -8.37 43.84
C VAL A 937 0.27 -7.99 42.84
N SER A 938 1.24 -7.14 43.19
CA SER A 938 2.36 -6.79 42.30
C SER A 938 3.33 -7.94 42.04
N GLU A 939 3.43 -8.88 42.98
CA GLU A 939 4.20 -10.12 42.89
C GLU A 939 3.52 -11.10 41.92
N VAL A 940 2.19 -11.25 42.02
CA VAL A 940 1.34 -11.95 41.02
C VAL A 940 1.37 -11.29 39.62
N CYS A 941 1.72 -10.00 39.54
CA CYS A 941 1.96 -9.29 38.28
C CYS A 941 3.42 -9.36 37.77
N GLY A 942 4.28 -10.21 38.37
CA GLY A 942 5.59 -10.57 37.79
C GLY A 942 6.71 -9.53 37.96
N THR A 943 6.60 -8.58 38.89
CA THR A 943 7.68 -7.63 39.16
C THR A 943 8.77 -8.24 40.05
N GLY A 944 9.86 -8.69 39.44
CA GLY A 944 10.93 -9.49 40.07
C GLY A 944 11.82 -8.78 41.10
N TRP A 945 11.24 -8.32 42.21
CA TRP A 945 11.95 -7.85 43.41
C TRP A 945 11.68 -8.80 44.59
N PRO A 946 12.60 -8.93 45.57
CA PRO A 946 12.42 -9.78 46.76
C PRO A 946 11.43 -9.13 47.75
N MET A 947 10.14 -9.13 47.39
CA MET A 947 9.06 -8.47 48.14
C MET A 947 8.64 -9.23 49.40
N GLU A 948 9.07 -10.47 49.58
CA GLU A 948 8.71 -11.35 50.69
C GLU A 948 9.10 -10.78 52.07
N TYR A 949 10.19 -10.01 52.16
CA TYR A 949 10.53 -9.24 53.38
C TYR A 949 9.54 -8.11 53.67
N VAL A 950 9.05 -7.43 52.63
CA VAL A 950 8.05 -6.35 52.74
C VAL A 950 6.69 -6.94 53.10
N PHE A 951 6.35 -8.11 52.54
CA PHE A 951 5.16 -8.87 52.88
C PHE A 951 5.19 -9.33 54.35
N GLY A 952 6.21 -10.09 54.77
CA GLY A 952 6.32 -10.60 56.14
C GLY A 952 6.40 -9.48 57.20
N GLY A 953 7.17 -8.43 56.93
CA GLY A 953 7.23 -7.24 57.79
C GLY A 953 5.89 -6.50 57.84
N GLY A 954 5.22 -6.35 56.70
CA GLY A 954 3.90 -5.74 56.59
C GLY A 954 2.80 -6.50 57.35
N GLN A 955 2.81 -7.83 57.28
CA GLN A 955 1.89 -8.71 58.04
C GLN A 955 2.07 -8.52 59.56
N ALA A 956 3.32 -8.47 60.04
CA ALA A 956 3.61 -8.22 61.45
C ALA A 956 3.14 -6.83 61.91
N ILE A 957 3.37 -5.78 61.10
CA ILE A 957 2.92 -4.41 61.38
C ILE A 957 1.39 -4.33 61.36
N PHE A 958 0.73 -4.97 60.39
CA PHE A 958 -0.74 -5.05 60.32
C PHE A 958 -1.31 -5.69 61.57
N ALA A 959 -0.80 -6.86 61.98
CA ALA A 959 -1.28 -7.58 63.15
C ALA A 959 -1.11 -6.77 64.44
N ILE A 960 0.09 -6.25 64.72
CA ILE A 960 0.35 -5.46 65.94
C ILE A 960 -0.57 -4.22 65.98
N SER A 961 -0.73 -3.54 64.85
CA SER A 961 -1.57 -2.33 64.76
C SER A 961 -3.06 -2.65 64.92
N LEU A 962 -3.54 -3.74 64.32
CA LEU A 962 -4.91 -4.22 64.45
C LEU A 962 -5.24 -4.61 65.90
N ILE A 963 -4.31 -5.27 66.59
CA ILE A 963 -4.45 -5.69 68.00
C ILE A 963 -4.59 -4.45 68.90
N LEU A 964 -3.68 -3.48 68.75
CA LEU A 964 -3.74 -2.21 69.50
C LEU A 964 -5.01 -1.41 69.18
N PHE A 965 -5.46 -1.42 67.91
CA PHE A 965 -6.73 -0.80 67.50
C PHE A 965 -7.93 -1.46 68.19
N ILE A 966 -8.04 -2.79 68.16
CA ILE A 966 -9.16 -3.51 68.79
C ILE A 966 -9.19 -3.29 70.30
N CYS A 967 -8.06 -3.46 71.00
CA CYS A 967 -7.97 -3.20 72.44
C CYS A 967 -8.32 -1.74 72.79
N GLY A 968 -7.92 -0.77 71.95
CA GLY A 968 -8.27 0.63 72.10
C GLY A 968 -9.76 0.93 71.84
N ALA A 969 -10.35 0.31 70.83
CA ALA A 969 -11.76 0.48 70.45
C ALA A 969 -12.70 -0.11 71.50
N ASP A 970 -12.42 -1.32 71.99
CA ASP A 970 -13.18 -1.96 73.08
C ASP A 970 -13.05 -1.17 74.39
N ASN A 971 -11.88 -0.59 74.70
CA ASN A 971 -11.72 0.30 75.86
C ASN A 971 -12.57 1.58 75.74
N ILE A 972 -12.56 2.23 74.57
CA ILE A 972 -13.41 3.40 74.28
C ILE A 972 -14.91 3.04 74.40
N SER A 973 -15.32 1.92 73.80
CA SER A 973 -16.70 1.42 73.84
C SER A 973 -17.16 1.17 75.27
N ARG A 974 -16.32 0.54 76.10
CA ARG A 974 -16.56 0.33 77.54
C ARG A 974 -16.68 1.63 78.32
N GLN A 975 -15.79 2.60 78.11
CA GLN A 975 -15.85 3.90 78.79
C GLN A 975 -17.12 4.67 78.40
N THR A 976 -17.43 4.73 77.11
CA THR A 976 -18.66 5.37 76.60
C THR A 976 -19.91 4.70 77.20
N GLY A 977 -19.99 3.37 77.22
CA GLY A 977 -21.08 2.63 77.86
C GLY A 977 -21.24 2.91 79.36
N GLN A 978 -20.13 3.00 80.10
CA GLN A 978 -20.15 3.37 81.53
C GLN A 978 -20.65 4.81 81.76
N ILE A 979 -20.23 5.77 80.92
CA ILE A 979 -20.68 7.17 81.01
C ILE A 979 -22.18 7.28 80.70
N PHE A 980 -22.67 6.59 79.66
CA PHE A 980 -24.11 6.53 79.37
C PHE A 980 -24.89 5.87 80.50
N ALA A 981 -24.39 4.78 81.11
CA ALA A 981 -25.03 4.14 82.25
C ALA A 981 -25.08 5.06 83.50
N GLN A 982 -24.03 5.82 83.77
CA GLN A 982 -24.01 6.82 84.84
C GLN A 982 -24.98 7.98 84.58
N GLN A 983 -25.05 8.49 83.35
CA GLN A 983 -26.02 9.53 82.98
C GLN A 983 -27.46 9.01 82.99
N GLN A 984 -27.69 7.74 82.63
CA GLN A 984 -28.99 7.08 82.77
C GLN A 984 -29.39 7.01 84.25
N GLN A 985 -28.50 6.56 85.15
CA GLN A 985 -28.76 6.58 86.60
C GLN A 985 -28.94 7.98 87.19
N GLN A 986 -28.25 9.00 86.67
CA GLN A 986 -28.48 10.40 87.08
C GLN A 986 -29.83 10.93 86.57
N SER A 987 -30.21 10.60 85.33
CA SER A 987 -31.54 10.88 84.77
C SER A 987 -32.63 10.24 85.63
N ASP A 988 -32.50 8.96 85.95
CA ASP A 988 -33.50 8.20 86.72
C ASP A 988 -33.53 8.62 88.20
N ARG A 989 -32.40 9.04 88.80
CA ARG A 989 -32.39 9.74 90.09
C ARG A 989 -33.08 11.10 90.02
N SER A 990 -32.86 11.87 88.96
CA SER A 990 -33.48 13.20 88.81
C SER A 990 -35.00 13.12 88.57
N SER A 991 -35.49 12.07 87.91
CA SER A 991 -36.93 11.82 87.77
C SER A 991 -37.53 11.33 89.09
N ALA A 992 -36.79 10.54 89.87
CA ALA A 992 -37.18 10.15 91.23
C ALA A 992 -37.25 11.35 92.20
N THR A 993 -36.28 12.27 92.21
CA THR A 993 -36.34 13.48 93.04
C THR A 993 -37.46 14.41 92.60
N ASN A 994 -37.64 14.64 91.28
CA ASN A 994 -38.79 15.39 90.76
C ASN A 994 -40.15 14.76 91.13
N SER A 995 -40.21 13.44 91.37
CA SER A 995 -41.42 12.77 91.89
C SER A 995 -41.65 13.01 93.39
N MET A 996 -40.58 13.26 94.17
CA MET A 996 -40.68 13.67 95.58
C MET A 996 -41.03 15.16 95.73
N ASP A 997 -40.43 16.05 94.93
CA ASP A 997 -40.74 17.47 95.03
C ASP A 997 -42.13 17.80 94.50
N ARG A 998 -42.61 17.11 93.45
CA ARG A 998 -44.04 17.16 93.07
C ARG A 998 -45.00 16.62 94.15
N ARG A 999 -44.52 15.80 95.10
CA ARG A 999 -45.26 15.39 96.32
C ARG A 999 -45.16 16.40 97.47
N ARG A 1000 -44.19 17.32 97.45
CA ARG A 1000 -44.08 18.44 98.39
C ARG A 1000 -44.92 19.63 97.93
N GLU A 1001 -44.78 20.06 96.68
CA GLU A 1001 -45.53 21.21 96.13
C GLU A 1001 -47.05 21.01 96.15
N SER A 1002 -47.53 19.76 96.02
CA SER A 1002 -48.96 19.43 96.13
C SER A 1002 -49.53 19.54 97.55
N SER A 1003 -48.72 19.80 98.58
CA SER A 1003 -49.17 19.88 99.98
C SER A 1003 -49.55 21.30 100.46
N THR A 1004 -49.12 22.35 99.75
CA THR A 1004 -49.24 23.76 100.20
C THR A 1004 -50.03 24.67 99.26
N ARG A 1005 -51.11 24.18 98.64
CA ARG A 1005 -52.14 25.06 98.05
C ARG A 1005 -53.56 24.49 98.16
N LYS A 1006 -54.10 24.47 99.39
CA LYS A 1006 -55.52 24.18 99.67
C LYS A 1006 -56.42 25.40 99.42
N ARG A 1007 -57.69 25.12 99.12
CA ARG A 1007 -58.89 26.00 99.18
C ARG A 1007 -58.91 27.26 98.30
N THR A 1008 -59.75 27.19 97.26
CA THR A 1008 -61.04 27.92 97.21
C THR A 1008 -62.09 26.97 96.61
N ASP A 1009 -63.37 27.18 96.94
CA ASP A 1009 -64.44 26.16 96.79
C ASP A 1009 -65.33 26.30 95.54
N GLY A 1010 -66.03 25.21 95.20
CA GLY A 1010 -67.46 25.25 94.82
C GLY A 1010 -67.84 24.81 93.40
N GLY A 1011 -68.59 23.70 93.26
CA GLY A 1011 -69.36 23.44 92.02
C GLY A 1011 -69.76 22.01 91.60
N LYS A 1012 -70.58 21.32 92.41
CA LYS A 1012 -71.58 20.29 92.00
C LYS A 1012 -71.20 18.93 91.34
N ASP A 1013 -71.59 17.87 92.05
CA ASP A 1013 -72.49 16.77 91.64
C ASP A 1013 -72.04 15.68 90.62
N SER A 1014 -71.35 14.65 91.15
CA SER A 1014 -71.79 13.23 91.31
C SER A 1014 -72.76 12.54 90.31
N PRO A 1015 -72.78 11.18 90.12
CA PRO A 1015 -72.23 10.15 91.04
C PRO A 1015 -71.61 8.83 90.44
N LEU A 1016 -70.93 8.07 91.32
CA LEU A 1016 -70.97 6.58 91.50
C LEU A 1016 -70.34 5.53 90.53
N LEU A 1017 -69.75 4.50 91.19
CA LEU A 1017 -69.67 3.04 90.89
C LEU A 1017 -68.58 2.37 89.98
N ILE A 1018 -67.54 1.86 90.67
CA ILE A 1018 -67.24 0.42 90.90
C ILE A 1018 -66.66 -0.53 89.81
N ARG A 1019 -65.56 -1.21 90.21
CA ARG A 1019 -65.06 -2.59 89.92
C ARG A 1019 -64.35 -3.04 88.61
N SER A 1020 -63.17 -3.66 88.85
CA SER A 1020 -62.71 -5.02 88.47
C SER A 1020 -62.42 -5.48 87.03
N SER A 1021 -61.14 -5.81 86.80
CA SER A 1021 -60.58 -7.11 86.33
C SER A 1021 -60.88 -7.69 84.92
N THR A 1022 -60.07 -8.71 84.59
CA THR A 1022 -60.33 -9.85 83.67
C THR A 1022 -60.47 -9.59 82.15
N ALA A 1023 -59.35 -9.82 81.45
CA ALA A 1023 -59.11 -10.91 80.48
C ALA A 1023 -60.11 -11.26 79.35
N LEU A 1024 -59.53 -11.66 78.19
CA LEU A 1024 -60.16 -12.35 77.04
C LEU A 1024 -61.14 -11.49 76.20
N ARG A 1025 -61.49 -11.80 74.93
CA ARG A 1025 -60.87 -12.58 73.81
C ARG A 1025 -61.81 -12.46 72.59
N GLU A 1026 -61.27 -12.32 71.35
CA GLU A 1026 -62.04 -12.36 70.08
C GLU A 1026 -63.14 -11.25 70.00
N GLU A 1027 -63.93 -10.97 68.94
CA GLU A 1027 -64.03 -11.33 67.50
C GLU A 1027 -64.87 -10.20 66.79
N SER A 1028 -65.17 -10.14 65.46
CA SER A 1028 -64.87 -10.97 64.28
C SER A 1028 -64.86 -10.13 62.96
N GLU A 1029 -65.42 -10.70 61.88
CA GLU A 1029 -65.66 -10.30 60.48
C GLU A 1029 -66.78 -9.22 60.35
N SER A 1030 -67.22 -8.71 59.18
CA SER A 1030 -67.34 -9.35 57.85
C SER A 1030 -67.50 -8.39 56.66
N THR A 1031 -67.63 -9.01 55.48
CA THR A 1031 -67.68 -8.45 54.13
C THR A 1031 -68.91 -7.61 53.79
N LEU A 1032 -68.80 -6.79 52.73
CA LEU A 1032 -69.93 -6.44 51.86
C LEU A 1032 -69.49 -6.55 50.39
N SER A 1033 -70.42 -6.78 49.45
CA SER A 1033 -70.08 -7.29 48.11
C SER A 1033 -70.90 -6.72 46.94
N ASN A 1034 -70.31 -6.90 45.75
CA ASN A 1034 -70.93 -7.02 44.42
C ASN A 1034 -71.41 -5.80 43.61
N SER A 1035 -71.13 -5.93 42.30
CA SER A 1035 -71.93 -5.52 41.13
C SER A 1035 -71.79 -4.10 40.53
N ALA A 1036 -71.04 -4.09 39.42
CA ALA A 1036 -71.04 -3.17 38.28
C ALA A 1036 -72.32 -2.39 37.93
N THR A 1037 -72.16 -1.20 37.33
CA THR A 1037 -72.73 -0.87 36.00
C THR A 1037 -72.17 0.42 35.35
N LYS A 1038 -72.00 0.35 34.02
CA LYS A 1038 -72.14 1.38 32.95
C LYS A 1038 -71.58 2.83 33.04
N GLU A 1039 -70.87 3.15 31.97
CA GLU A 1039 -70.60 4.47 31.34
C GLU A 1039 -71.89 5.25 30.93
N PRO A 1040 -71.84 6.57 30.63
CA PRO A 1040 -71.73 6.98 29.20
C PRO A 1040 -71.15 8.40 28.86
N LEU A 1041 -70.47 8.53 27.69
CA LEU A 1041 -70.41 9.72 26.77
C LEU A 1041 -69.72 11.03 27.28
N LEU A 1042 -69.16 12.01 26.52
CA LEU A 1042 -68.83 12.33 25.10
C LEU A 1042 -67.90 13.61 25.14
N ASN A 1043 -67.10 14.07 24.16
CA ASN A 1043 -66.63 13.59 22.85
C ASN A 1043 -65.37 14.40 22.36
N GLU A 1044 -64.64 13.87 21.36
CA GLU A 1044 -63.86 14.55 20.26
C GLU A 1044 -62.85 15.70 20.52
N HIS A 1045 -61.80 15.90 19.70
CA HIS A 1045 -61.66 15.61 18.26
C HIS A 1045 -60.26 15.04 17.85
N ASN A 1046 -60.15 14.52 16.61
CA ASN A 1046 -59.10 13.56 16.19
C ASN A 1046 -58.00 14.12 15.24
N ARG A 1047 -56.95 13.29 15.03
CA ARG A 1047 -56.39 12.77 13.75
C ARG A 1047 -54.85 12.80 13.69
N ASP A 1048 -54.13 11.79 13.18
CA ASP A 1048 -54.46 10.40 12.80
C ASP A 1048 -53.19 9.50 12.88
N SER A 1049 -53.36 8.18 12.77
CA SER A 1049 -52.32 7.11 12.70
C SER A 1049 -52.86 6.04 11.69
N PRO A 1050 -52.41 4.76 11.58
CA PRO A 1050 -51.25 4.02 12.14
C PRO A 1050 -50.35 3.49 10.98
N ASP A 1051 -49.70 2.31 10.90
CA ASP A 1051 -49.56 1.11 11.74
C ASP A 1051 -48.26 0.32 11.38
N ALA A 1052 -48.07 -0.87 11.95
CA ALA A 1052 -47.09 -1.88 11.54
C ALA A 1052 -47.79 -3.28 11.41
N PRO A 1053 -47.49 -4.36 12.17
CA PRO A 1053 -46.22 -5.09 12.34
C PRO A 1053 -46.32 -6.64 12.08
N THR A 1054 -45.21 -7.35 12.35
CA THR A 1054 -45.10 -8.74 12.90
C THR A 1054 -44.79 -9.99 12.03
N ASN A 1055 -44.00 -10.87 12.68
CA ASN A 1055 -44.15 -12.35 12.83
C ASN A 1055 -43.53 -13.39 11.87
N ASN A 1056 -42.37 -13.91 12.32
CA ASN A 1056 -42.14 -15.30 12.83
C ASN A 1056 -41.98 -16.55 11.93
N ASN A 1057 -41.05 -17.40 12.41
CA ASN A 1057 -40.99 -18.88 12.37
C ASN A 1057 -40.47 -19.68 11.15
N ASN A 1058 -39.22 -20.15 11.32
CA ASN A 1058 -38.79 -21.56 11.38
C ASN A 1058 -38.47 -22.43 10.12
N ASN A 1059 -37.24 -22.97 10.21
CA ASN A 1059 -36.77 -24.33 9.87
C ASN A 1059 -36.46 -24.76 8.41
N ARG A 1060 -35.18 -25.13 8.23
CA ARG A 1060 -34.62 -26.39 7.64
C ARG A 1060 -35.30 -26.94 6.36
N PHE A 1061 -34.58 -27.20 5.26
CA PHE A 1061 -33.38 -28.04 5.17
C PHE A 1061 -32.50 -27.68 3.95
N ALA A 1062 -31.26 -28.19 3.92
CA ALA A 1062 -30.34 -28.24 2.77
C ALA A 1062 -30.26 -29.71 2.23
N PRO A 1063 -29.36 -30.13 1.31
CA PRO A 1063 -28.27 -29.42 0.59
C PRO A 1063 -28.11 -29.83 -0.92
N ILE A 1064 -26.90 -29.67 -1.48
CA ILE A 1064 -26.26 -30.45 -2.60
C ILE A 1064 -26.37 -29.91 -4.06
N VAL A 1065 -25.22 -29.37 -4.57
CA VAL A 1065 -24.51 -29.64 -5.87
C VAL A 1065 -25.27 -29.35 -7.21
N SER A 1066 -24.68 -28.92 -8.34
CA SER A 1066 -23.30 -28.92 -8.87
C SER A 1066 -22.96 -27.74 -9.82
N VAL A 1067 -21.71 -27.27 -9.75
CA VAL A 1067 -20.71 -27.17 -10.85
C VAL A 1067 -21.21 -26.84 -12.27
N VAL A 1068 -20.87 -25.65 -12.78
CA VAL A 1068 -19.68 -25.41 -13.63
C VAL A 1068 -18.93 -24.21 -13.07
#